data_AF-A0A2I6SVX5-F1
#
_entry.id   AF-A0A2I6SVX5-F1
#
_cell.length_a   1.000
_cell.length_b   1.000
_cell.length_c   1.000
_cell.angle_alpha   90.00
_cell.angle_beta   90.00
_cell.angle_gamma   90.00
#
_symmetry.space_group_name_H-M   'P 1'
#
loop_
_entity.id
_entity.type
_entity.pdbx_description
1 polymer ?
#
loop_
_entity_poly.entity_id
_entity_poly.type
_entity_poly.pdbx_seq_one_letter_code
_entity_poly.pdbx_strand_id
1 'polypeptide(L)'
;MNKKNKQAKKALVGAITTTMIIQSIPLNIFANEEDNKTIESKLETPKEDVEKKDEKIESTKLDTDINPDSDINKDDTKQNGEEKNEELNKVQPKQEGDSEIKEKTIVQDKNSDVVNIPDVNLENKLRTILKLSADQPITKGDLSTINYLSLKESRIKNISGLEYCTNLKTLDLGNDNILNNNMSNQISDISPLAGLTNLTTLSLRGNFKVSDISPLAGLTNLTNLSLEYNQISDISPLAGLTNLTTLFLWHNQISDISPLASLTNLTNLALSENQISDISPLASLTNLTKLQLFQNQISDISPLASLTKTSLYTLGLSSNQISDISPLKNLNISNLDLRYQKIQLKEVDSKNNIAEVENSIKNRDGSSVNVVNISNGGIYNPDTNLIKWDNITSDVNETYDFSVNLPNSYGKFSGKVTQPIKYSNEKPVITANNVNIKANSPINLLTDKAIGLKATDKEDGNITDRVTVKSDGGLNVKDPKVGTYTVVYTVTDDDGNTTDKSITVIVRSNDKPSINGVDKVSIKEGTPFNPMAGVTATDTEDGNITKDIKVTGTVDIDKPGKYELTYTVTDTDGNTTTVKRIVIVNMKWVDINNIPVIKAEDKTIKVGDKFNPMTGVTATDKEDGNITKDIKVIEDTVNTSKPGTYKVVYEVTDSKGAKTTKTITVTVRSNDKPVISGADNVSIKEGTTFNPMAGVTATDTEDGNITKDIKVTGTVDIDKPGKYELTYTVTDTDGNTTTVKRTVIVNMKWVDINNIPVIKAEDKTIKVGDKFNPMTGVTATDKEDGNTTKDIKVIEDTVNTSKPGTYKVVYEVTDSKGATATKTITVTVRSNDKPVISGADNVSIKEGTTFNPMTGVTATDTEDGNITKDIKVTGTVDTDKPGKYELTYTVTDTDGNTTTVKRIITVNPKIVVINSMPVIKAEDKTVKVGDKFNPMTGVTATDKEDGNITKDIKVIENTVDTSKPGTYKVVYEVTDSQGAKTTKTITVNVINGNIENSTINNNSSSETKPPGNTNDIDGNNETTTKKTNNLQQNNQVVSSNNLNPQTGDTGVLGYLGVGLAALTGLFINRKNKKKDR
;
A
#
# COMPACT_ATOMS: atom_id res chain seq x y z
N MET A 1 -9.07 11.67 57.06
CA MET A 1 -10.02 10.58 57.41
C MET A 1 -10.70 10.17 56.11
N ASN A 2 -10.94 8.92 55.68
CA ASN A 2 -10.68 7.53 56.12
C ASN A 2 -10.84 6.63 54.86
N LYS A 3 -10.39 5.37 54.69
CA LYS A 3 -9.44 4.39 55.28
C LYS A 3 -9.39 3.21 54.27
N LYS A 4 -8.34 2.40 54.04
CA LYS A 4 -6.89 2.42 54.38
C LYS A 4 -6.20 1.19 53.69
N ASN A 5 -5.17 1.39 52.85
CA ASN A 5 -4.21 0.34 52.35
C ASN A 5 -4.79 -0.73 51.36
N LYS A 6 -4.03 -1.54 50.59
CA LYS A 6 -2.56 -1.69 50.37
C LYS A 6 -2.18 -2.37 49.03
N GLN A 7 -0.90 -2.18 48.66
CA GLN A 7 0.02 -3.04 47.87
C GLN A 7 -0.06 -4.57 48.11
N ALA A 8 0.48 -5.49 47.27
CA ALA A 8 1.00 -5.45 45.88
C ALA A 8 1.48 -6.83 45.35
N LYS A 9 1.69 -6.92 44.01
CA LYS A 9 2.69 -7.73 43.24
C LYS A 9 2.64 -9.28 43.20
N LYS A 10 2.75 -9.80 41.95
CA LYS A 10 3.18 -11.15 41.47
C LYS A 10 2.23 -12.32 41.79
N ALA A 11 1.94 -13.27 40.89
CA ALA A 11 2.24 -13.49 39.45
C ALA A 11 1.13 -14.43 38.85
N LEU A 12 1.19 -15.14 37.70
CA LEU A 12 2.24 -15.49 36.71
C LEU A 12 1.60 -15.97 35.37
N VAL A 13 2.25 -15.70 34.22
CA VAL A 13 2.15 -16.33 32.86
C VAL A 13 0.78 -16.75 32.28
N GLY A 14 0.45 -16.29 31.04
CA GLY A 14 -0.72 -16.79 30.30
C GLY A 14 -1.02 -16.31 28.86
N ALA A 15 -0.07 -15.75 28.09
CA ALA A 15 -0.29 -15.14 26.75
C ALA A 15 -1.25 -13.91 26.77
N ILE A 16 -1.38 -13.01 25.76
CA ILE A 16 -1.51 -13.13 24.29
C ILE A 16 -0.92 -11.88 23.56
N THR A 17 -0.68 -12.01 22.25
CA THR A 17 -0.21 -11.07 21.19
C THR A 17 -0.03 -9.56 21.47
N THR A 18 1.06 -9.01 20.90
CA THR A 18 1.36 -7.57 20.81
C THR A 18 0.71 -6.91 19.58
N THR A 19 0.13 -5.72 19.77
CA THR A 19 0.04 -4.67 18.73
C THR A 19 0.39 -3.34 19.37
N MET A 20 1.38 -2.62 18.84
CA MET A 20 1.73 -1.26 19.29
C MET A 20 0.92 -0.22 18.52
N ILE A 21 0.40 0.79 19.23
CA ILE A 21 -0.01 2.06 18.64
C ILE A 21 0.89 3.13 19.26
N ILE A 22 1.66 3.82 18.43
CA ILE A 22 2.50 4.95 18.84
C ILE A 22 1.66 6.21 18.70
N GLN A 23 1.36 6.88 19.81
CA GLN A 23 0.82 8.24 19.79
C GLN A 23 1.96 9.22 19.55
N SER A 24 1.88 9.97 18.44
CA SER A 24 2.75 11.12 18.16
C SER A 24 1.87 12.36 18.06
N ILE A 25 2.07 13.31 18.97
CA ILE A 25 1.32 14.58 19.01
C ILE A 25 2.11 15.63 18.22
N PRO A 26 1.55 16.24 17.16
CA PRO A 26 2.06 17.50 16.64
C PRO A 26 1.50 18.66 17.48
N LEU A 27 2.36 19.35 18.22
CA LEU A 27 2.09 20.73 18.59
C LEU A 27 2.19 21.58 17.32
N ASN A 28 1.26 22.50 17.12
CA ASN A 28 1.47 23.64 16.23
C ASN A 28 0.88 24.89 16.90
N ILE A 29 1.70 25.91 17.08
CA ILE A 29 1.32 27.18 17.71
C ILE A 29 1.05 28.19 16.60
N PHE A 30 -0.05 28.94 16.71
CA PHE A 30 -0.34 30.05 15.82
C PHE A 30 0.59 31.24 16.10
N ALA A 31 1.12 31.82 15.04
CA ALA A 31 1.72 33.16 15.04
C ALA A 31 1.30 33.88 13.76
N ASN A 32 0.17 34.59 13.83
CA ASN A 32 -0.24 35.55 12.80
C ASN A 32 -0.11 36.96 13.41
N GLU A 33 0.85 37.74 12.94
CA GLU A 33 0.77 39.19 12.98
C GLU A 33 0.20 39.66 11.64
N GLU A 34 -0.90 40.42 11.66
CA GLU A 34 -1.06 41.66 10.89
C GLU A 34 -2.39 42.32 11.25
N ASP A 35 -2.32 43.53 11.83
CA ASP A 35 -3.45 44.45 11.93
C ASP A 35 -2.90 45.87 11.70
N ASN A 36 -3.09 46.40 10.49
CA ASN A 36 -2.59 47.71 10.07
C ASN A 36 -3.72 48.54 9.46
N LYS A 37 -4.11 49.62 10.13
CA LYS A 37 -5.19 50.52 9.71
C LYS A 37 -4.67 51.83 9.14
N THR A 38 -4.84 51.95 7.82
CA THR A 38 -5.40 53.11 7.12
C THR A 38 -5.10 54.51 7.67
N ILE A 39 -4.29 55.28 6.94
CA ILE A 39 -4.45 56.75 6.86
C ILE A 39 -4.57 57.17 5.38
N GLU A 40 -5.31 58.27 5.19
CA GLU A 40 -5.97 58.77 3.98
C GLU A 40 -5.09 59.03 2.75
N SER A 41 -5.70 58.91 1.58
CA SER A 41 -5.21 59.42 0.30
C SER A 41 -5.46 60.93 0.13
N LYS A 42 -4.48 61.67 -0.41
CA LYS A 42 -4.72 62.88 -1.19
C LYS A 42 -3.94 62.85 -2.49
N LEU A 43 -4.62 63.19 -3.59
CA LEU A 43 -3.96 63.50 -4.87
C LEU A 43 -3.43 64.94 -4.80
N GLU A 44 -2.25 65.18 -5.38
CA GLU A 44 -2.09 66.25 -6.36
C GLU A 44 -0.79 66.10 -7.16
N THR A 45 -0.89 66.34 -8.47
CA THR A 45 0.20 66.58 -9.43
C THR A 45 -0.20 67.88 -10.16
N PRO A 46 0.72 68.70 -10.74
CA PRO A 46 1.91 68.24 -11.47
C PRO A 46 3.14 69.20 -11.56
N LYS A 47 4.11 68.76 -12.38
CA LYS A 47 4.95 69.54 -13.32
C LYS A 47 6.17 70.37 -12.85
N GLU A 48 7.26 70.06 -13.57
CA GLU A 48 8.21 70.95 -14.27
C GLU A 48 9.51 71.50 -13.62
N ASP A 49 10.54 71.40 -14.47
CA ASP A 49 11.68 72.29 -14.69
C ASP A 49 13.01 72.25 -13.88
N VAL A 50 13.94 71.42 -14.41
CA VAL A 50 15.09 71.85 -15.26
C VAL A 50 16.36 72.47 -14.61
N GLU A 51 17.51 72.15 -15.25
CA GLU A 51 18.88 72.70 -15.09
C GLU A 51 19.70 72.31 -13.83
N LYS A 52 21.05 72.16 -13.87
CA LYS A 52 22.04 71.78 -14.94
C LYS A 52 23.48 71.68 -14.36
N LYS A 53 24.46 71.31 -15.21
CA LYS A 53 25.94 71.48 -15.07
C LYS A 53 26.63 70.64 -13.99
N ASP A 54 27.94 70.36 -14.03
CA ASP A 54 29.00 70.15 -15.06
C ASP A 54 29.97 69.12 -14.37
N GLU A 55 30.97 68.41 -14.93
CA GLU A 55 32.00 68.59 -15.98
C GLU A 55 32.32 67.18 -16.60
N LYS A 56 32.61 67.00 -17.90
CA LYS A 56 33.90 67.11 -18.62
C LYS A 56 35.06 66.28 -18.00
N ILE A 57 35.71 65.35 -18.72
CA ILE A 57 36.88 65.58 -19.64
C ILE A 57 37.14 64.38 -20.59
N GLU A 58 38.01 64.58 -21.61
CA GLU A 58 38.46 63.64 -22.67
C GLU A 58 38.80 62.19 -22.18
N SER A 59 38.64 61.08 -22.92
CA SER A 59 38.66 60.71 -24.35
C SER A 59 40.04 60.43 -24.98
N THR A 60 40.26 59.22 -25.53
CA THR A 60 41.13 58.96 -26.70
C THR A 60 40.93 57.54 -27.27
N LYS A 61 41.22 57.37 -28.56
CA LYS A 61 41.49 56.07 -29.23
C LYS A 61 42.98 56.03 -29.60
N LEU A 62 43.55 54.84 -29.80
CA LEU A 62 44.26 54.51 -31.05
C LEU A 62 44.46 53.00 -31.22
N ASP A 63 44.76 52.61 -32.46
CA ASP A 63 45.01 51.24 -32.93
C ASP A 63 46.50 50.83 -32.78
N THR A 64 46.82 49.53 -32.85
CA THR A 64 47.69 48.92 -33.91
C THR A 64 48.06 47.46 -33.62
N ASP A 65 48.19 46.66 -34.69
CA ASP A 65 48.90 45.37 -34.68
C ASP A 65 50.43 45.55 -34.57
N ILE A 66 51.16 44.50 -34.17
CA ILE A 66 52.28 43.89 -34.93
C ILE A 66 52.93 42.73 -34.14
N ASN A 67 53.24 41.64 -34.86
CA ASN A 67 53.99 40.45 -34.44
C ASN A 67 55.46 40.59 -34.95
N PRO A 68 56.51 40.15 -34.21
CA PRO A 68 57.09 38.81 -34.43
C PRO A 68 57.76 38.20 -33.14
N ASP A 69 58.44 37.04 -33.12
CA ASP A 69 58.98 36.18 -34.18
C ASP A 69 59.23 34.70 -33.74
N SER A 70 59.75 33.89 -34.68
CA SER A 70 60.33 32.53 -34.59
C SER A 70 59.35 31.35 -34.49
N ASP A 71 59.58 30.15 -35.05
CA ASP A 71 60.37 29.54 -36.16
C ASP A 71 60.45 28.01 -35.81
N ILE A 72 60.54 27.00 -36.69
CA ILE A 72 60.58 26.93 -38.16
C ILE A 72 60.19 25.50 -38.64
N ASN A 73 59.57 25.36 -39.83
CA ASN A 73 59.43 24.14 -40.69
C ASN A 73 58.77 22.85 -40.10
N LYS A 74 57.97 22.02 -40.82
CA LYS A 74 57.44 21.95 -42.22
C LYS A 74 56.26 20.90 -42.22
N ASP A 75 55.53 20.51 -43.27
CA ASP A 75 55.67 20.67 -44.73
C ASP A 75 54.34 20.57 -45.55
N ASP A 76 54.48 20.67 -46.88
CA ASP A 76 53.63 20.30 -48.05
C ASP A 76 52.52 19.22 -47.87
N THR A 77 51.37 19.20 -48.59
CA THR A 77 50.81 20.07 -49.67
C THR A 77 49.27 19.93 -49.86
N LYS A 78 48.60 21.00 -50.37
CA LYS A 78 47.52 21.12 -51.42
C LYS A 78 46.51 19.96 -51.69
N GLN A 79 45.24 20.14 -52.11
CA GLN A 79 44.37 21.32 -52.43
C GLN A 79 42.89 20.90 -52.63
N ASN A 80 41.94 21.86 -52.58
CA ASN A 80 40.54 21.82 -53.08
C ASN A 80 39.56 20.81 -52.38
N GLY A 81 38.23 20.98 -52.37
CA GLY A 81 37.35 22.07 -52.85
C GLY A 81 35.84 21.80 -52.60
N GLU A 82 35.03 22.81 -52.88
CA GLU A 82 33.53 22.95 -53.01
C GLU A 82 32.70 21.69 -53.43
N GLU A 83 31.38 21.53 -53.19
CA GLU A 83 30.30 22.40 -52.68
C GLU A 83 28.99 21.64 -52.29
N LYS A 84 28.07 22.33 -51.57
CA LYS A 84 26.56 22.26 -51.59
C LYS A 84 25.71 21.04 -51.16
N ASN A 85 24.46 21.39 -50.81
CA ASN A 85 23.29 20.55 -50.50
C ASN A 85 22.63 19.95 -51.76
N GLU A 86 21.72 18.97 -51.59
CA GLU A 86 20.42 18.99 -52.30
C GLU A 86 19.31 18.17 -51.58
N GLU A 87 18.07 18.24 -52.09
CA GLU A 87 16.84 17.79 -51.42
C GLU A 87 16.20 16.49 -52.00
N LEU A 88 15.29 15.89 -51.21
CA LEU A 88 14.04 15.21 -51.62
C LEU A 88 13.97 14.48 -52.99
N ASN A 89 13.72 13.14 -52.98
CA ASN A 89 12.37 12.60 -53.29
C ASN A 89 12.19 11.07 -53.16
N LYS A 90 10.92 10.63 -53.27
CA LYS A 90 10.45 9.23 -53.29
C LYS A 90 10.54 8.61 -54.70
N VAL A 91 10.90 7.31 -54.82
CA VAL A 91 10.37 6.37 -55.84
C VAL A 91 10.34 4.94 -55.27
N GLN A 92 9.36 4.13 -55.69
CA GLN A 92 9.25 2.66 -55.49
C GLN A 92 8.42 2.10 -56.68
N PRO A 93 8.42 0.79 -57.02
CA PRO A 93 9.51 -0.19 -57.24
C PRO A 93 9.60 -0.64 -58.73
N LYS A 94 10.52 -1.56 -59.07
CA LYS A 94 10.24 -2.66 -60.03
C LYS A 94 11.26 -3.82 -59.98
N GLN A 95 10.84 -4.96 -60.55
CA GLN A 95 11.61 -6.20 -60.79
C GLN A 95 12.69 -5.98 -61.88
N GLU A 96 13.60 -6.91 -62.25
CA GLU A 96 13.58 -8.39 -62.18
C GLU A 96 15.03 -8.94 -62.35
N GLY A 97 15.30 -10.20 -61.98
CA GLY A 97 16.63 -10.80 -62.23
C GLY A 97 16.91 -12.11 -61.49
N ASP A 98 16.68 -13.24 -62.17
CA ASP A 98 16.91 -14.59 -61.65
C ASP A 98 18.39 -15.01 -61.73
N SER A 99 18.87 -15.79 -60.74
CA SER A 99 20.00 -16.72 -60.93
C SER A 99 20.05 -17.76 -59.80
N GLU A 100 20.14 -19.04 -60.16
CA GLU A 100 20.18 -20.16 -59.21
C GLU A 100 21.50 -20.20 -58.43
N ILE A 101 21.42 -20.36 -57.09
CA ILE A 101 22.50 -20.95 -56.30
C ILE A 101 21.93 -22.15 -55.54
N LYS A 102 22.56 -23.31 -55.77
CA LYS A 102 22.04 -24.62 -55.34
C LYS A 102 22.04 -24.78 -53.84
N GLU A 103 20.99 -25.41 -53.32
CA GLU A 103 20.89 -25.78 -51.90
C GLU A 103 22.12 -26.59 -51.46
N LYS A 104 22.79 -26.11 -50.43
CA LYS A 104 23.72 -26.92 -49.64
C LYS A 104 22.98 -27.32 -48.37
N THR A 105 22.34 -28.49 -48.40
CA THR A 105 21.47 -28.98 -47.33
C THR A 105 22.22 -29.12 -46.00
N ILE A 106 22.16 -28.08 -45.17
CA ILE A 106 22.50 -28.15 -43.76
C ILE A 106 21.28 -28.75 -43.07
N VAL A 107 21.43 -29.96 -42.52
CA VAL A 107 20.42 -30.56 -41.66
C VAL A 107 20.46 -29.82 -40.32
N GLN A 108 19.65 -28.77 -40.19
CA GLN A 108 19.39 -28.18 -38.88
C GLN A 108 18.66 -29.19 -37.99
N ASP A 109 19.04 -29.19 -36.71
CA ASP A 109 18.39 -29.99 -35.68
C ASP A 109 16.96 -29.46 -35.45
N LYS A 110 15.95 -30.26 -35.82
CA LYS A 110 14.54 -29.84 -35.79
C LYS A 110 13.97 -29.68 -34.37
N ASN A 111 14.71 -30.03 -33.33
CA ASN A 111 14.26 -29.87 -31.95
C ASN A 111 14.65 -28.51 -31.31
N SER A 112 15.58 -27.72 -31.88
CA SER A 112 16.07 -26.48 -31.23
C SER A 112 15.07 -25.30 -31.26
N ASP A 113 14.04 -25.38 -32.10
CA ASP A 113 13.01 -24.34 -32.26
C ASP A 113 11.69 -24.64 -31.53
N VAL A 114 11.56 -25.79 -30.85
CA VAL A 114 10.36 -26.13 -30.08
C VAL A 114 10.22 -25.22 -28.86
N VAL A 115 9.01 -24.73 -28.58
CA VAL A 115 8.72 -23.81 -27.47
C VAL A 115 7.93 -24.53 -26.38
N ASN A 116 8.42 -24.44 -25.14
CA ASN A 116 7.72 -24.91 -23.95
C ASN A 116 6.61 -23.92 -23.55
N ILE A 117 5.36 -24.37 -23.53
CA ILE A 117 4.19 -23.61 -23.10
C ILE A 117 3.58 -24.32 -21.89
N PRO A 118 3.95 -23.95 -20.65
CA PRO A 118 3.62 -24.71 -19.45
C PRO A 118 2.16 -24.58 -18.99
N ASP A 119 1.37 -23.67 -19.56
CA ASP A 119 -0.06 -23.56 -19.30
C ASP A 119 -0.86 -24.32 -20.37
N VAL A 120 -1.46 -25.45 -19.97
CA VAL A 120 -2.23 -26.33 -20.86
C VAL A 120 -3.43 -25.65 -21.53
N ASN A 121 -4.01 -24.60 -20.95
CA ASN A 121 -5.09 -23.86 -21.60
C ASN A 121 -4.55 -22.96 -22.71
N LEU A 122 -3.41 -22.30 -22.46
CA LEU A 122 -2.70 -21.50 -23.45
C LEU A 122 -2.20 -22.37 -24.61
N GLU A 123 -1.56 -23.51 -24.31
CA GLU A 123 -1.04 -24.43 -25.33
C GLU A 123 -2.16 -24.92 -26.25
N ASN A 124 -3.28 -25.42 -25.69
CA ASN A 124 -4.42 -25.87 -26.49
C ASN A 124 -5.02 -24.75 -27.36
N LYS A 125 -5.04 -23.50 -26.87
CA LYS A 125 -5.49 -22.33 -27.66
C LYS A 125 -4.53 -22.02 -28.81
N LEU A 126 -3.22 -22.03 -28.56
CA LEU A 126 -2.19 -21.81 -29.58
C LEU A 126 -2.21 -22.92 -30.64
N ARG A 127 -2.28 -24.20 -30.24
CA ARG A 127 -2.49 -25.34 -31.18
C ARG A 127 -3.70 -25.15 -32.08
N THR A 128 -4.83 -24.73 -31.50
CA THR A 128 -6.08 -24.47 -32.23
C THR A 128 -5.93 -23.34 -33.26
N ILE A 129 -5.27 -22.25 -32.88
CA ILE A 129 -5.04 -21.07 -33.76
C ILE A 129 -4.07 -21.40 -34.90
N LEU A 130 -2.98 -22.10 -34.58
CA LEU A 130 -1.95 -22.55 -35.53
C LEU A 130 -2.39 -23.77 -36.36
N LYS A 131 -3.54 -24.38 -36.05
CA LYS A 131 -4.12 -25.57 -36.71
C LYS A 131 -3.22 -26.81 -36.64
N LEU A 132 -2.43 -26.93 -35.58
CA LEU A 132 -1.52 -28.03 -35.34
C LEU A 132 -2.27 -29.25 -34.81
N SER A 133 -1.76 -30.45 -35.10
CA SER A 133 -2.24 -31.67 -34.44
C SER A 133 -1.76 -31.73 -32.97
N ALA A 134 -2.29 -32.68 -32.20
CA ALA A 134 -1.82 -32.92 -30.83
C ALA A 134 -0.33 -33.38 -30.79
N ASP A 135 0.10 -34.14 -31.80
CA ASP A 135 1.44 -34.71 -31.91
C ASP A 135 2.48 -33.72 -32.48
N GLN A 136 2.06 -32.62 -33.12
CA GLN A 136 2.98 -31.68 -33.77
C GLN A 136 3.51 -30.65 -32.75
N PRO A 137 4.84 -30.46 -32.60
CA PRO A 137 5.37 -29.46 -31.68
C PRO A 137 5.03 -28.03 -32.14
N ILE A 138 4.81 -27.11 -31.18
CA ILE A 138 4.78 -25.67 -31.45
C ILE A 138 6.22 -25.16 -31.51
N THR A 139 6.57 -24.44 -32.57
CA THR A 139 7.90 -23.83 -32.73
C THR A 139 7.88 -22.31 -32.61
N LYS A 140 9.07 -21.71 -32.41
CA LYS A 140 9.34 -20.28 -32.50
C LYS A 140 8.88 -19.71 -33.85
N GLY A 141 9.07 -20.48 -34.93
CA GLY A 141 8.59 -20.17 -36.27
C GLY A 141 7.07 -20.03 -36.31
N ASP A 142 6.33 -21.02 -35.80
CA ASP A 142 4.87 -21.01 -35.76
C ASP A 142 4.33 -19.81 -34.97
N LEU A 143 4.84 -19.59 -33.76
CA LEU A 143 4.42 -18.48 -32.88
C LEU A 143 4.71 -17.11 -33.50
N SER A 144 5.82 -16.96 -34.23
CA SER A 144 6.15 -15.72 -34.94
C SER A 144 5.14 -15.35 -36.04
N THR A 145 4.28 -16.28 -36.49
CA THR A 145 3.21 -15.98 -37.46
C THR A 145 2.01 -15.24 -36.84
N ILE A 146 1.86 -15.28 -35.51
CA ILE A 146 0.68 -14.77 -34.81
C ILE A 146 0.75 -13.25 -34.67
N ASN A 147 -0.03 -12.53 -35.47
CA ASN A 147 -0.16 -11.06 -35.40
C ASN A 147 -1.37 -10.56 -34.58
N TYR A 148 -2.34 -11.43 -34.31
CA TYR A 148 -3.53 -11.18 -33.49
C TYR A 148 -3.80 -12.40 -32.61
N LEU A 149 -4.00 -12.20 -31.31
CA LEU A 149 -4.23 -13.28 -30.34
C LEU A 149 -5.28 -12.87 -29.31
N SER A 150 -6.43 -13.55 -29.31
CA SER A 150 -7.46 -13.39 -28.29
C SER A 150 -7.60 -14.67 -27.47
N LEU A 151 -7.38 -14.52 -26.17
CA LEU A 151 -7.28 -15.56 -25.16
C LEU A 151 -8.18 -15.24 -23.96
N LYS A 152 -9.24 -14.44 -24.19
CA LYS A 152 -10.23 -14.09 -23.16
C LYS A 152 -10.82 -15.32 -22.48
N GLU A 153 -11.14 -15.17 -21.21
CA GLU A 153 -11.93 -16.12 -20.41
C GLU A 153 -11.47 -17.59 -20.55
N SER A 154 -10.15 -17.80 -20.73
CA SER A 154 -9.55 -19.09 -21.06
C SER A 154 -8.87 -19.78 -19.87
N ARG A 155 -9.06 -19.26 -18.64
CA ARG A 155 -8.48 -19.78 -17.38
C ARG A 155 -6.96 -19.92 -17.37
N ILE A 156 -6.27 -19.14 -18.18
CA ILE A 156 -4.79 -19.11 -18.26
C ILE A 156 -4.23 -18.48 -16.99
N LYS A 157 -3.11 -19.01 -16.51
CA LYS A 157 -2.37 -18.58 -15.30
C LYS A 157 -0.94 -18.18 -15.63
N ASN A 158 -0.30 -18.90 -16.54
CA ASN A 158 1.06 -18.60 -17.01
C ASN A 158 1.02 -18.30 -18.52
N ILE A 159 1.76 -17.29 -18.96
CA ILE A 159 1.88 -16.86 -20.36
C ILE A 159 3.28 -17.05 -20.97
N SER A 160 4.18 -17.79 -20.31
CA SER A 160 5.43 -18.27 -20.93
C SER A 160 5.15 -19.00 -22.25
N GLY A 161 5.99 -18.74 -23.24
CA GLY A 161 5.78 -19.08 -24.64
C GLY A 161 5.26 -17.91 -25.49
N LEU A 162 4.55 -16.92 -24.90
CA LEU A 162 4.07 -15.75 -25.67
C LEU A 162 5.20 -14.78 -26.06
N GLU A 163 6.36 -14.81 -25.39
CA GLU A 163 7.54 -14.02 -25.73
C GLU A 163 8.07 -14.29 -27.17
N TYR A 164 7.71 -15.44 -27.75
CA TYR A 164 8.07 -15.80 -29.13
C TYR A 164 7.06 -15.34 -30.19
N CYS A 165 5.91 -14.76 -29.79
CA CYS A 165 4.93 -14.16 -30.70
C CYS A 165 5.39 -12.77 -31.18
N THR A 166 6.61 -12.66 -31.72
CA THR A 166 7.30 -11.38 -31.93
C THR A 166 6.63 -10.41 -32.91
N ASN A 167 5.77 -10.90 -33.80
CA ASN A 167 4.97 -10.08 -34.73
C ASN A 167 3.58 -9.69 -34.20
N LEU A 168 3.28 -9.99 -32.93
CA LEU A 168 1.98 -9.76 -32.31
C LEU A 168 1.67 -8.25 -32.16
N LYS A 169 0.54 -7.81 -32.71
CA LYS A 169 0.06 -6.42 -32.65
C LYS A 169 -1.11 -6.22 -31.71
N THR A 170 -1.95 -7.24 -31.58
CA THR A 170 -3.11 -7.23 -30.68
C THR A 170 -3.10 -8.48 -29.81
N LEU A 171 -3.04 -8.28 -28.48
CA LEU A 171 -3.15 -9.34 -27.48
C LEU A 171 -4.29 -9.03 -26.51
N ASP A 172 -5.24 -9.96 -26.39
CA ASP A 172 -6.35 -9.85 -25.46
C ASP A 172 -6.40 -11.04 -24.50
N LEU A 173 -5.89 -10.83 -23.28
CA LEU A 173 -5.87 -11.77 -22.16
C LEU A 173 -6.97 -11.46 -21.14
N GLY A 174 -7.97 -10.65 -21.50
CA GLY A 174 -8.96 -10.10 -20.58
C GLY A 174 -10.11 -11.02 -20.18
N ASN A 175 -11.00 -10.47 -19.36
CA ASN A 175 -12.30 -11.01 -19.02
C ASN A 175 -13.38 -9.98 -19.43
N ASP A 176 -14.39 -10.37 -20.19
CA ASP A 176 -15.51 -9.47 -20.52
C ASP A 176 -16.54 -9.47 -19.39
N ASN A 177 -16.85 -10.65 -18.85
CA ASN A 177 -17.76 -10.83 -17.72
C ASN A 177 -17.05 -10.77 -16.36
N ILE A 178 -16.75 -9.55 -15.91
CA ILE A 178 -16.13 -9.30 -14.59
C ILE A 178 -16.96 -9.85 -13.41
N LEU A 179 -18.29 -9.90 -13.54
CA LEU A 179 -19.19 -10.45 -12.52
C LEU A 179 -19.11 -11.99 -12.40
N ASN A 180 -18.43 -12.67 -13.33
CA ASN A 180 -18.22 -14.13 -13.31
C ASN A 180 -16.76 -14.51 -13.52
N ASN A 181 -15.93 -14.28 -12.49
CA ASN A 181 -14.50 -14.62 -12.51
C ASN A 181 -14.19 -16.14 -12.63
N ASN A 182 -15.17 -17.05 -12.60
CA ASN A 182 -14.97 -18.50 -12.73
C ASN A 182 -14.37 -18.96 -14.07
N MET A 183 -14.36 -18.10 -15.08
CA MET A 183 -13.69 -18.34 -16.38
C MET A 183 -12.54 -17.37 -16.64
N SER A 184 -12.35 -16.35 -15.80
CA SER A 184 -11.25 -15.38 -15.94
C SER A 184 -9.89 -16.05 -16.04
N ASN A 185 -9.02 -15.43 -16.84
CA ASN A 185 -7.59 -15.65 -16.70
C ASN A 185 -7.16 -15.13 -15.31
N GLN A 186 -6.11 -15.72 -14.74
CA GLN A 186 -5.64 -15.44 -13.39
C GLN A 186 -4.15 -15.12 -13.40
N ILE A 187 -3.73 -14.40 -14.44
CA ILE A 187 -2.33 -14.04 -14.70
C ILE A 187 -1.87 -13.04 -13.65
N SER A 188 -0.66 -13.24 -13.14
CA SER A 188 0.00 -12.34 -12.18
C SER A 188 1.38 -11.91 -12.64
N ASP A 189 2.12 -12.81 -13.30
CA ASP A 189 3.37 -12.50 -13.99
C ASP A 189 3.07 -12.18 -15.46
N ILE A 190 3.51 -11.00 -15.91
CA ILE A 190 3.41 -10.55 -17.31
C ILE A 190 4.77 -10.30 -17.97
N SER A 191 5.87 -10.77 -17.35
CA SER A 191 7.22 -10.62 -17.89
C SER A 191 7.43 -11.20 -19.31
N PRO A 192 6.73 -12.26 -19.77
CA PRO A 192 6.77 -12.70 -21.17
C PRO A 192 6.36 -11.64 -22.20
N LEU A 193 5.64 -10.58 -21.80
CA LEU A 193 5.21 -9.53 -22.71
C LEU A 193 6.31 -8.50 -23.04
N ALA A 194 7.40 -8.43 -22.26
CA ALA A 194 8.39 -7.35 -22.33
C ALA A 194 9.07 -7.19 -23.70
N GLY A 195 9.24 -8.29 -24.43
CA GLY A 195 9.86 -8.30 -25.77
C GLY A 195 8.91 -7.98 -26.92
N LEU A 196 7.60 -7.88 -26.68
CA LEU A 196 6.57 -7.82 -27.73
C LEU A 196 6.33 -6.40 -28.25
N THR A 197 7.41 -5.70 -28.62
CA THR A 197 7.44 -4.27 -28.98
C THR A 197 6.58 -3.89 -30.20
N ASN A 198 6.09 -4.87 -30.97
CA ASN A 198 5.13 -4.67 -32.06
C ASN A 198 3.67 -4.50 -31.59
N LEU A 199 3.37 -4.69 -30.30
CA LEU A 199 2.03 -4.53 -29.74
C LEU A 199 1.54 -3.08 -29.86
N THR A 200 0.38 -2.91 -30.51
CA THR A 200 -0.40 -1.67 -30.54
C THR A 200 -1.60 -1.73 -29.59
N THR A 201 -2.11 -2.95 -29.33
CA THR A 201 -3.30 -3.17 -28.49
C THR A 201 -3.03 -4.28 -27.47
N LEU A 202 -3.17 -3.96 -26.18
CA LEU A 202 -3.05 -4.93 -25.08
C LEU A 202 -4.23 -4.84 -24.11
N SER A 203 -4.81 -5.98 -23.78
CA SER A 203 -5.85 -6.13 -22.76
C SER A 203 -5.46 -7.19 -21.73
N LEU A 204 -5.35 -6.77 -20.46
CA LEU A 204 -5.13 -7.59 -19.27
C LEU A 204 -6.30 -7.42 -18.25
N ARG A 205 -7.39 -6.78 -18.69
CA ARG A 205 -8.63 -6.52 -17.96
C ARG A 205 -9.13 -7.71 -17.16
N GLY A 206 -9.35 -7.55 -15.85
CA GLY A 206 -10.02 -8.58 -15.04
C GLY A 206 -9.23 -9.88 -14.87
N ASN A 207 -7.90 -9.79 -14.77
CA ASN A 207 -7.05 -10.87 -14.26
C ASN A 207 -6.97 -10.88 -12.72
N PHE A 208 -7.41 -9.79 -12.06
CA PHE A 208 -7.52 -9.62 -10.61
C PHE A 208 -6.23 -9.79 -9.80
N LYS A 209 -5.07 -10.00 -10.44
CA LYS A 209 -3.79 -10.35 -9.79
C LYS A 209 -2.56 -9.68 -10.40
N VAL A 210 -2.67 -9.00 -11.54
CA VAL A 210 -1.57 -8.19 -12.08
C VAL A 210 -1.38 -6.99 -11.14
N SER A 211 -0.14 -6.70 -10.77
CA SER A 211 0.22 -5.58 -9.88
C SER A 211 1.49 -4.88 -10.35
N ASP A 212 2.53 -5.66 -10.67
CA ASP A 212 3.68 -5.21 -11.45
C ASP A 212 3.31 -5.08 -12.94
N ILE A 213 3.57 -3.91 -13.51
CA ILE A 213 3.44 -3.61 -14.93
C ILE A 213 4.74 -3.08 -15.55
N SER A 214 5.88 -3.22 -14.86
CA SER A 214 7.20 -2.87 -15.39
C SER A 214 7.57 -3.55 -16.72
N PRO A 215 7.09 -4.78 -17.06
CA PRO A 215 7.28 -5.35 -18.40
C PRO A 215 6.69 -4.51 -19.55
N LEU A 216 5.72 -3.62 -19.28
CA LEU A 216 5.07 -2.82 -20.31
C LEU A 216 5.88 -1.59 -20.75
N ALA A 217 6.92 -1.19 -20.01
CA ALA A 217 7.65 0.06 -20.23
C ALA A 217 8.31 0.17 -21.63
N GLY A 218 8.72 -0.96 -22.22
CA GLY A 218 9.32 -1.02 -23.55
C GLY A 218 8.32 -1.03 -24.72
N LEU A 219 7.01 -1.12 -24.45
CA LEU A 219 5.98 -1.36 -25.47
C LEU A 219 5.46 -0.05 -26.08
N THR A 220 6.38 0.82 -26.51
CA THR A 220 6.10 2.21 -26.91
C THR A 220 5.17 2.37 -28.12
N ASN A 221 4.88 1.29 -28.86
CA ASN A 221 3.92 1.28 -29.96
C ASN A 221 2.45 1.10 -29.51
N LEU A 222 2.19 0.89 -28.20
CA LEU A 222 0.83 0.76 -27.67
C LEU A 222 0.01 2.05 -27.89
N THR A 223 -1.12 1.89 -28.59
CA THR A 223 -2.16 2.92 -28.78
C THR A 223 -3.38 2.67 -27.89
N ASN A 224 -3.59 1.42 -27.45
CA ASN A 224 -4.76 0.99 -26.69
C ASN A 224 -4.34 0.01 -25.58
N LEU A 225 -4.61 0.37 -24.32
CA LEU A 225 -4.20 -0.41 -23.14
C LEU A 225 -5.34 -0.53 -22.12
N SER A 226 -5.75 -1.77 -21.81
CA SER A 226 -6.80 -2.09 -20.83
C SER A 226 -6.24 -2.90 -19.67
N LEU A 227 -6.23 -2.30 -18.47
CA LEU A 227 -5.61 -2.79 -17.24
C LEU A 227 -6.58 -2.80 -16.05
N GLU A 228 -7.87 -2.54 -16.26
CA GLU A 228 -8.86 -2.46 -15.18
C GLU A 228 -9.09 -3.80 -14.43
N TYR A 229 -9.63 -3.73 -13.21
CA TYR A 229 -9.86 -4.90 -12.35
C TYR A 229 -8.60 -5.73 -12.10
N ASN A 230 -7.57 -5.06 -11.58
CA ASN A 230 -6.28 -5.66 -11.18
C ASN A 230 -5.86 -5.12 -9.80
N GLN A 231 -4.58 -5.21 -9.45
CA GLN A 231 -4.00 -4.77 -8.17
C GLN A 231 -2.85 -3.77 -8.38
N ILE A 232 -2.94 -2.97 -9.45
CA ILE A 232 -1.91 -2.01 -9.85
C ILE A 232 -1.96 -0.79 -8.91
N SER A 233 -0.81 -0.28 -8.52
CA SER A 233 -0.67 0.95 -7.70
C SER A 233 0.38 1.89 -8.28
N ASP A 234 1.54 1.37 -8.66
CA ASP A 234 2.53 2.09 -9.47
C ASP A 234 2.15 2.03 -10.97
N ILE A 235 2.14 3.19 -11.62
CA ILE A 235 1.97 3.34 -13.07
C ILE A 235 3.13 4.09 -13.76
N SER A 236 4.26 4.26 -13.06
CA SER A 236 5.50 4.80 -13.62
C SER A 236 5.99 4.12 -14.91
N PRO A 237 5.79 2.79 -15.14
CA PRO A 237 6.11 2.16 -16.42
C PRO A 237 5.36 2.73 -17.63
N LEU A 238 4.23 3.41 -17.44
CA LEU A 238 3.42 3.95 -18.52
C LEU A 238 3.94 5.30 -19.07
N ALA A 239 4.85 5.98 -18.37
CA ALA A 239 5.26 7.36 -18.69
C ALA A 239 5.89 7.54 -20.09
N GLY A 240 6.51 6.48 -20.63
CA GLY A 240 7.12 6.46 -21.97
C GLY A 240 6.17 6.05 -23.10
N LEU A 241 4.94 5.64 -22.81
CA LEU A 241 4.00 5.09 -23.78
C LEU A 241 3.20 6.18 -24.51
N THR A 242 3.89 7.20 -25.02
CA THR A 242 3.31 8.45 -25.54
C THR A 242 2.38 8.28 -26.74
N ASN A 243 2.33 7.10 -27.37
CA ASN A 243 1.38 6.77 -28.45
C ASN A 243 -0.01 6.33 -27.95
N LEU A 244 -0.21 6.18 -26.63
CA LEU A 244 -1.50 5.80 -26.05
C LEU A 244 -2.60 6.81 -26.37
N THR A 245 -3.68 6.32 -26.99
CA THR A 245 -4.91 7.09 -27.30
C THR A 245 -6.08 6.67 -26.42
N THR A 246 -6.05 5.44 -25.89
CA THR A 246 -7.04 4.88 -24.96
C THR A 246 -6.33 4.14 -23.83
N LEU A 247 -6.66 4.49 -22.58
CA LEU A 247 -6.10 3.86 -21.38
C LEU A 247 -7.20 3.62 -20.33
N PHE A 248 -7.38 2.36 -19.94
CA PHE A 248 -8.31 1.97 -18.86
C PHE A 248 -7.53 1.37 -17.68
N LEU A 249 -7.67 1.99 -16.51
CA LEU A 249 -6.97 1.68 -15.26
C LEU A 249 -7.93 1.62 -14.06
N TRP A 250 -9.25 1.62 -14.31
CA TRP A 250 -10.26 1.68 -13.27
C TRP A 250 -10.34 0.40 -12.41
N HIS A 251 -10.84 0.52 -11.18
CA HIS A 251 -10.83 -0.56 -10.18
C HIS A 251 -9.40 -1.13 -9.97
N ASN A 252 -8.52 -0.28 -9.45
CA ASN A 252 -7.14 -0.60 -9.06
C ASN A 252 -6.80 0.11 -7.72
N GLN A 253 -5.53 0.29 -7.39
CA GLN A 253 -5.04 0.89 -6.13
C GLN A 253 -4.14 2.12 -6.39
N ILE A 254 -4.41 2.86 -7.48
CA ILE A 254 -3.59 3.98 -7.94
C ILE A 254 -3.93 5.24 -7.14
N SER A 255 -2.91 6.00 -6.74
CA SER A 255 -3.05 7.29 -6.05
C SER A 255 -2.28 8.42 -6.74
N ASP A 256 -1.05 8.14 -7.19
CA ASP A 256 -0.29 9.04 -8.07
C ASP A 256 -0.61 8.78 -9.55
N ILE A 257 -0.87 9.86 -10.30
CA ILE A 257 -1.05 9.83 -11.75
C ILE A 257 -0.09 10.77 -12.49
N SER A 258 0.97 11.25 -11.83
CA SER A 258 2.06 12.01 -12.43
C SER A 258 2.69 11.36 -13.68
N PRO A 259 2.79 10.01 -13.80
CA PRO A 259 3.27 9.36 -15.03
C PRO A 259 2.41 9.61 -16.28
N LEU A 260 1.15 10.06 -16.12
CA LEU A 260 0.25 10.30 -17.25
C LEU A 260 0.48 11.66 -17.94
N ALA A 261 1.21 12.59 -17.31
CA ALA A 261 1.33 13.99 -17.78
C ALA A 261 1.96 14.14 -19.18
N SER A 262 2.77 13.16 -19.61
CA SER A 262 3.42 13.08 -20.92
C SER A 262 2.52 12.51 -22.03
N LEU A 263 1.41 11.85 -21.68
CA LEU A 263 0.61 11.02 -22.59
C LEU A 263 -0.42 11.85 -23.38
N THR A 264 0.03 12.96 -23.97
CA THR A 264 -0.82 13.98 -24.58
C THR A 264 -1.67 13.51 -25.76
N ASN A 265 -1.44 12.30 -26.29
CA ASN A 265 -2.28 11.67 -27.32
C ASN A 265 -3.54 10.97 -26.75
N LEU A 266 -3.71 10.91 -25.43
CA LEU A 266 -4.88 10.29 -24.80
C LEU A 266 -6.17 11.02 -25.18
N THR A 267 -7.11 10.28 -25.75
CA THR A 267 -8.46 10.72 -26.11
C THR A 267 -9.53 10.15 -25.19
N ASN A 268 -9.23 9.05 -24.49
CA ASN A 268 -10.17 8.26 -23.70
C ASN A 268 -9.44 7.65 -22.49
N LEU A 269 -9.76 8.12 -21.28
CA LEU A 269 -9.07 7.76 -20.04
C LEU A 269 -10.08 7.35 -18.95
N ALA A 270 -9.91 6.16 -18.38
CA ALA A 270 -10.72 5.70 -17.25
C ALA A 270 -9.86 5.33 -16.03
N LEU A 271 -10.03 6.09 -14.96
CA LEU A 271 -9.30 6.04 -13.69
C LEU A 271 -10.25 5.92 -12.47
N SER A 272 -11.54 5.68 -12.70
CA SER A 272 -12.54 5.47 -11.65
C SER A 272 -12.17 4.34 -10.68
N GLU A 273 -12.76 4.33 -9.47
CA GLU A 273 -12.53 3.27 -8.46
C GLU A 273 -11.03 3.09 -8.16
N ASN A 274 -10.41 4.18 -7.72
CA ASN A 274 -9.01 4.27 -7.32
C ASN A 274 -8.88 5.19 -6.09
N GLN A 275 -7.67 5.62 -5.74
CA GLN A 275 -7.36 6.41 -4.54
C GLN A 275 -6.84 7.83 -4.88
N ILE A 276 -7.09 8.31 -6.10
CA ILE A 276 -6.56 9.57 -6.65
C ILE A 276 -7.17 10.77 -5.94
N SER A 277 -6.36 11.77 -5.62
CA SER A 277 -6.80 13.06 -5.05
C SER A 277 -6.32 14.27 -5.86
N ASP A 278 -5.06 14.29 -6.28
CA ASP A 278 -4.55 15.27 -7.25
C ASP A 278 -4.82 14.82 -8.70
N ILE A 279 -5.31 15.75 -9.51
CA ILE A 279 -5.47 15.59 -10.96
C ILE A 279 -4.73 16.66 -11.79
N SER A 280 -3.79 17.40 -11.17
CA SER A 280 -2.88 18.32 -11.86
C SER A 280 -2.15 17.70 -13.08
N PRO A 281 -1.78 16.39 -13.10
CA PRO A 281 -1.17 15.76 -14.27
C PRO A 281 -2.09 15.69 -15.51
N LEU A 282 -3.41 15.83 -15.35
CA LEU A 282 -4.36 15.80 -16.47
C LEU A 282 -4.44 17.13 -17.23
N ALA A 283 -3.90 18.23 -16.69
CA ALA A 283 -4.01 19.57 -17.29
C ALA A 283 -3.33 19.70 -18.67
N SER A 284 -2.36 18.84 -18.98
CA SER A 284 -1.67 18.77 -20.28
C SER A 284 -2.43 17.97 -21.34
N LEU A 285 -3.42 17.15 -20.94
CA LEU A 285 -4.05 16.14 -21.79
C LEU A 285 -5.19 16.72 -22.64
N THR A 286 -4.91 17.81 -23.37
CA THR A 286 -5.89 18.60 -24.12
C THR A 286 -6.47 17.90 -25.36
N ASN A 287 -6.26 16.60 -25.52
CA ASN A 287 -6.89 15.74 -26.54
C ASN A 287 -7.98 14.82 -25.94
N LEU A 288 -8.22 14.86 -24.63
CA LEU A 288 -9.26 14.06 -23.97
C LEU A 288 -10.67 14.42 -24.47
N THR A 289 -11.40 13.38 -24.90
CA THR A 289 -12.82 13.42 -25.29
C THR A 289 -13.71 12.67 -24.30
N LYS A 290 -13.13 11.72 -23.55
CA LYS A 290 -13.78 10.95 -22.49
C LYS A 290 -12.84 10.82 -21.29
N LEU A 291 -13.34 11.17 -20.11
CA LEU A 291 -12.63 11.06 -18.84
C LEU A 291 -13.57 10.47 -17.78
N GLN A 292 -13.14 9.39 -17.10
CA GLN A 292 -13.87 8.78 -16.00
C GLN A 292 -12.98 8.74 -14.75
N LEU A 293 -13.44 9.38 -13.68
CA LEU A 293 -12.75 9.59 -12.40
C LEU A 293 -13.69 9.35 -11.21
N PHE A 294 -14.85 8.71 -11.40
CA PHE A 294 -15.82 8.50 -10.34
C PHE A 294 -15.29 7.53 -9.26
N GLN A 295 -15.76 7.65 -8.01
CA GLN A 295 -15.22 6.89 -6.87
C GLN A 295 -13.70 7.07 -6.72
N ASN A 296 -13.29 8.29 -6.41
CA ASN A 296 -11.93 8.69 -6.05
C ASN A 296 -11.99 9.71 -4.88
N GLN A 297 -10.87 10.36 -4.54
CA GLN A 297 -10.73 11.30 -3.43
C GLN A 297 -10.53 12.75 -3.90
N ILE A 298 -10.99 13.08 -5.11
CA ILE A 298 -10.74 14.37 -5.77
C ILE A 298 -11.62 15.46 -5.11
N SER A 299 -11.03 16.59 -4.73
CA SER A 299 -11.74 17.77 -4.22
C SER A 299 -11.60 18.98 -5.13
N ASP A 300 -10.40 19.26 -5.63
CA ASP A 300 -10.16 20.29 -6.65
C ASP A 300 -10.27 19.70 -8.07
N ILE A 301 -10.96 20.43 -8.96
CA ILE A 301 -11.04 20.14 -10.40
C ILE A 301 -10.60 21.33 -11.26
N SER A 302 -9.91 22.32 -10.68
CA SER A 302 -9.25 23.42 -11.40
C SER A 302 -8.33 22.95 -12.55
N PRO A 303 -7.61 21.81 -12.48
CA PRO A 303 -6.79 21.32 -13.59
C PRO A 303 -7.57 21.01 -14.88
N LEU A 304 -8.88 20.72 -14.78
CA LEU A 304 -9.71 20.41 -15.96
C LEU A 304 -10.07 21.67 -16.77
N ALA A 305 -9.90 22.87 -16.23
CA ALA A 305 -10.23 24.13 -16.92
C ALA A 305 -9.36 24.38 -18.18
N SER A 306 -8.20 23.71 -18.31
CA SER A 306 -7.34 23.79 -19.50
C SER A 306 -7.90 23.04 -20.72
N LEU A 307 -8.82 22.07 -20.51
CA LEU A 307 -9.31 21.13 -21.53
C LEU A 307 -10.30 21.75 -22.54
N THR A 308 -10.25 23.08 -22.72
CA THR A 308 -11.12 23.85 -23.63
C THR A 308 -10.87 23.59 -25.12
N LYS A 309 -9.74 22.98 -25.48
CA LYS A 309 -9.40 22.64 -26.88
C LYS A 309 -10.20 21.46 -27.43
N THR A 310 -10.74 20.59 -26.58
CA THR A 310 -11.56 19.44 -27.01
C THR A 310 -13.03 19.58 -26.67
N SER A 311 -13.86 18.96 -27.52
CA SER A 311 -15.20 18.54 -27.10
C SER A 311 -15.08 17.35 -26.14
N LEU A 312 -14.88 17.64 -24.85
CA LEU A 312 -14.90 16.66 -23.76
C LEU A 312 -16.31 16.09 -23.60
N TYR A 313 -16.70 15.20 -24.50
CA TYR A 313 -18.04 14.65 -24.64
C TYR A 313 -18.54 13.92 -23.38
N THR A 314 -17.65 13.28 -22.61
CA THR A 314 -18.02 12.57 -21.37
C THR A 314 -17.04 12.85 -20.23
N LEU A 315 -17.58 13.30 -19.09
CA LEU A 315 -16.85 13.51 -17.84
C LEU A 315 -17.61 12.88 -16.67
N GLY A 316 -17.02 11.88 -16.03
CA GLY A 316 -17.57 11.21 -14.84
C GLY A 316 -16.76 11.55 -13.60
N LEU A 317 -17.37 12.26 -12.65
CA LEU A 317 -16.76 12.77 -11.41
C LEU A 317 -17.62 12.45 -10.17
N SER A 318 -18.63 11.58 -10.29
CA SER A 318 -19.49 11.19 -9.17
C SER A 318 -18.74 10.45 -8.06
N SER A 319 -19.27 10.51 -6.84
CA SER A 319 -18.65 9.89 -5.64
C SER A 319 -17.20 10.36 -5.40
N ASN A 320 -16.96 11.67 -5.47
CA ASN A 320 -15.72 12.35 -5.09
C ASN A 320 -16.00 13.34 -3.93
N GLN A 321 -15.14 14.33 -3.71
CA GLN A 321 -15.23 15.33 -2.63
C GLN A 321 -15.38 16.77 -3.18
N ILE A 322 -15.99 16.92 -4.36
CA ILE A 322 -15.96 18.17 -5.14
C ILE A 322 -17.03 19.16 -4.64
N SER A 323 -16.59 20.33 -4.14
CA SER A 323 -17.46 21.44 -3.71
C SER A 323 -17.69 22.51 -4.77
N ASP A 324 -16.71 22.76 -5.66
CA ASP A 324 -16.76 23.82 -6.66
C ASP A 324 -16.68 23.24 -8.07
N ILE A 325 -17.73 23.47 -8.89
CA ILE A 325 -17.78 23.04 -10.30
C ILE A 325 -17.65 24.21 -11.30
N SER A 326 -17.30 25.41 -10.82
CA SER A 326 -17.00 26.56 -11.68
C SER A 326 -15.78 26.39 -12.62
N PRO A 327 -14.77 25.54 -12.36
CA PRO A 327 -13.75 25.20 -13.36
C PRO A 327 -14.31 24.62 -14.67
N LEU A 328 -15.51 24.00 -14.62
CA LEU A 328 -16.18 23.44 -15.79
C LEU A 328 -16.94 24.48 -16.63
N LYS A 329 -16.94 25.76 -16.24
CA LYS A 329 -17.72 26.85 -16.88
C LYS A 329 -17.59 26.87 -18.40
N ASN A 330 -16.35 26.79 -18.90
CA ASN A 330 -16.03 26.93 -20.32
C ASN A 330 -15.98 25.61 -21.11
N LEU A 331 -16.26 24.45 -20.50
CA LEU A 331 -16.16 23.14 -21.16
C LEU A 331 -17.49 22.70 -21.78
N ASN A 332 -17.47 22.27 -23.05
CA ASN A 332 -18.66 21.77 -23.73
C ASN A 332 -18.85 20.26 -23.52
N ILE A 333 -19.47 19.90 -22.38
CA ILE A 333 -19.64 18.51 -21.95
C ILE A 333 -21.08 18.03 -22.20
N SER A 334 -21.24 16.97 -22.99
CA SER A 334 -22.56 16.40 -23.33
C SER A 334 -23.08 15.43 -22.27
N ASN A 335 -22.20 14.61 -21.69
CA ASN A 335 -22.52 13.65 -20.63
C ASN A 335 -21.65 13.93 -19.39
N LEU A 336 -22.25 14.47 -18.34
CA LEU A 336 -21.56 14.95 -17.13
C LEU A 336 -22.20 14.31 -15.90
N ASP A 337 -21.45 13.49 -15.15
CA ASP A 337 -21.91 12.97 -13.86
C ASP A 337 -21.12 13.58 -12.70
N LEU A 338 -21.84 14.23 -11.78
CA LEU A 338 -21.32 14.93 -10.61
C LEU A 338 -22.10 14.55 -9.33
N ARG A 339 -22.82 13.42 -9.34
CA ARG A 339 -23.67 12.97 -8.23
C ARG A 339 -22.87 12.40 -7.04
N TYR A 340 -23.53 12.27 -5.90
CA TYR A 340 -23.03 11.59 -4.70
C TYR A 340 -21.69 12.10 -4.13
N GLN A 341 -21.38 13.39 -4.27
CA GLN A 341 -20.20 13.97 -3.62
C GLN A 341 -20.29 13.79 -2.10
N LYS A 342 -19.15 13.52 -1.45
CA LYS A 342 -19.02 13.40 0.00
C LYS A 342 -17.91 14.34 0.48
N ILE A 343 -18.30 15.53 0.90
CA ILE A 343 -17.37 16.62 1.24
C ILE A 343 -17.19 16.64 2.76
N GLN A 344 -15.95 16.78 3.22
CA GLN A 344 -15.64 17.04 4.64
C GLN A 344 -15.02 18.43 4.73
N LEU A 345 -15.59 19.31 5.54
CA LEU A 345 -15.04 20.65 5.80
C LEU A 345 -14.08 20.62 7.00
N LYS A 346 -13.32 21.70 7.17
CA LYS A 346 -12.46 21.89 8.36
C LYS A 346 -13.33 22.16 9.58
N GLU A 347 -12.87 21.71 10.74
CA GLU A 347 -13.50 21.98 12.04
C GLU A 347 -13.63 23.48 12.32
N VAL A 348 -14.74 23.87 12.95
CA VAL A 348 -15.00 25.24 13.45
C VAL A 348 -15.43 25.18 14.92
N ASP A 349 -15.04 26.16 15.73
CA ASP A 349 -15.56 26.31 17.09
C ASP A 349 -16.94 26.99 17.08
N SER A 350 -17.87 26.53 17.92
CA SER A 350 -19.11 27.25 18.22
C SER A 350 -18.84 28.46 19.12
N LYS A 351 -19.70 29.49 19.05
CA LYS A 351 -19.71 30.65 19.95
C LYS A 351 -21.10 30.87 20.50
N ASN A 352 -21.26 31.05 21.82
CA ASN A 352 -22.57 31.28 22.45
C ASN A 352 -23.60 30.19 22.08
N ASN A 353 -23.15 28.92 22.06
CA ASN A 353 -23.89 27.73 21.61
C ASN A 353 -24.39 27.79 20.14
N ILE A 354 -23.84 28.67 19.29
CA ILE A 354 -24.21 28.86 17.88
C ILE A 354 -23.01 28.58 16.98
N ALA A 355 -23.24 28.03 15.79
CA ALA A 355 -22.24 27.92 14.75
C ALA A 355 -22.79 28.42 13.40
N GLU A 356 -22.07 29.33 12.76
CA GLU A 356 -22.38 29.85 11.42
C GLU A 356 -21.21 29.58 10.48
N VAL A 357 -21.49 28.94 9.33
CA VAL A 357 -20.47 28.60 8.32
C VAL A 357 -20.93 29.04 6.93
N GLU A 358 -19.98 29.38 6.07
CA GLU A 358 -20.28 29.63 4.66
C GLU A 358 -20.59 28.31 3.93
N ASN A 359 -21.67 28.29 3.16
CA ASN A 359 -21.97 27.23 2.22
C ASN A 359 -20.95 27.25 1.07
N SER A 360 -19.97 26.35 1.15
CA SER A 360 -18.85 26.25 0.21
C SER A 360 -19.22 25.67 -1.18
N ILE A 361 -20.48 25.36 -1.45
CA ILE A 361 -20.89 24.64 -2.67
C ILE A 361 -21.18 25.61 -3.81
N LYS A 362 -20.35 25.54 -4.87
CA LYS A 362 -20.39 26.47 -6.01
C LYS A 362 -20.77 25.78 -7.31
N ASN A 363 -21.73 26.38 -8.00
CA ASN A 363 -22.28 25.97 -9.28
C ASN A 363 -21.35 26.32 -10.45
N ARG A 364 -21.66 25.83 -11.64
CA ARG A 364 -20.82 25.95 -12.85
C ARG A 364 -20.58 27.39 -13.30
N ASP A 365 -21.45 28.33 -12.94
CA ASP A 365 -21.28 29.75 -13.21
C ASP A 365 -20.47 30.50 -12.12
N GLY A 366 -20.26 29.89 -10.96
CA GLY A 366 -19.65 30.47 -9.76
C GLY A 366 -20.65 30.85 -8.65
N SER A 367 -21.96 30.71 -8.86
CA SER A 367 -22.99 30.99 -7.84
C SER A 367 -23.05 29.92 -6.76
N SER A 368 -23.45 30.28 -5.54
CA SER A 368 -23.67 29.30 -4.47
C SER A 368 -24.90 28.43 -4.73
N VAL A 369 -24.83 27.14 -4.38
CA VAL A 369 -25.91 26.17 -4.58
C VAL A 369 -26.78 26.10 -3.32
N ASN A 370 -28.10 26.25 -3.47
CA ASN A 370 -29.05 26.08 -2.37
C ASN A 370 -28.96 24.66 -1.75
N VAL A 371 -28.89 24.62 -0.41
CA VAL A 371 -28.76 23.41 0.40
C VAL A 371 -30.10 22.99 1.02
N VAL A 372 -30.21 21.71 1.38
CA VAL A 372 -31.40 21.06 1.96
C VAL A 372 -30.97 20.01 2.99
N ASN A 373 -31.93 19.40 3.70
CA ASN A 373 -31.70 18.32 4.67
C ASN A 373 -30.62 18.63 5.73
N ILE A 374 -30.57 19.89 6.16
CA ILE A 374 -29.63 20.38 7.19
C ILE A 374 -29.97 19.68 8.51
N SER A 375 -28.99 19.06 9.16
CA SER A 375 -29.20 18.34 10.41
C SER A 375 -29.46 19.27 11.61
N ASN A 376 -30.01 18.69 12.67
CA ASN A 376 -30.25 19.30 13.98
C ASN A 376 -30.98 20.66 13.95
N GLY A 377 -31.81 20.89 12.92
CA GLY A 377 -32.64 22.08 12.78
C GLY A 377 -31.92 23.30 12.18
N GLY A 378 -30.70 23.13 11.65
CA GLY A 378 -29.94 24.22 11.07
C GLY A 378 -30.64 24.90 9.87
N ILE A 379 -30.37 26.19 9.69
CA ILE A 379 -31.05 27.08 8.75
C ILE A 379 -30.04 27.68 7.78
N TYR A 380 -30.30 27.57 6.47
CA TYR A 380 -29.53 28.25 5.43
C TYR A 380 -30.19 29.57 5.04
N ASN A 381 -29.41 30.65 5.03
CA ASN A 381 -29.80 31.95 4.49
C ASN A 381 -29.16 32.17 3.10
N PRO A 382 -29.94 32.17 2.01
CA PRO A 382 -29.41 32.36 0.67
C PRO A 382 -28.90 33.78 0.40
N ASP A 383 -29.36 34.78 1.14
CA ASP A 383 -28.94 36.19 0.95
C ASP A 383 -27.54 36.46 1.52
N THR A 384 -27.10 35.65 2.51
CA THR A 384 -25.76 35.75 3.13
C THR A 384 -24.84 34.57 2.82
N ASN A 385 -25.33 33.54 2.13
CA ASN A 385 -24.66 32.25 1.91
C ASN A 385 -24.26 31.48 3.20
N LEU A 386 -24.86 31.81 4.35
CA LEU A 386 -24.52 31.19 5.65
C LEU A 386 -25.49 30.07 6.02
N ILE A 387 -24.96 29.00 6.63
CA ILE A 387 -25.71 27.97 7.33
C ILE A 387 -25.48 28.15 8.83
N LYS A 388 -26.56 28.26 9.59
CA LYS A 388 -26.58 28.47 11.04
C LYS A 388 -27.11 27.23 11.77
N TRP A 389 -26.45 26.83 12.85
CA TRP A 389 -26.98 25.90 13.85
C TRP A 389 -26.99 26.55 15.23
N ASP A 390 -28.05 26.32 16.00
CA ASP A 390 -28.25 26.83 17.36
C ASP A 390 -28.28 25.68 18.37
N ASN A 391 -27.94 25.96 19.64
CA ASN A 391 -27.93 25.01 20.78
C ASN A 391 -26.82 23.92 20.70
N ILE A 392 -25.71 24.23 20.05
CA ILE A 392 -24.48 23.42 20.09
C ILE A 392 -23.98 23.37 21.54
N THR A 393 -24.02 22.20 22.17
CA THR A 393 -23.71 21.98 23.60
C THR A 393 -22.69 20.85 23.83
N SER A 394 -22.15 20.29 22.75
CA SER A 394 -21.08 19.30 22.70
C SER A 394 -20.51 19.25 21.28
N ASP A 395 -19.34 18.65 21.09
CA ASP A 395 -18.79 18.41 19.75
C ASP A 395 -19.77 17.60 18.88
N VAL A 396 -20.04 18.08 17.66
CA VAL A 396 -20.96 17.45 16.70
C VAL A 396 -20.39 17.44 15.29
N ASN A 397 -20.95 16.60 14.43
CA ASN A 397 -20.66 16.59 13.00
C ASN A 397 -21.96 16.89 12.25
N GLU A 398 -22.24 18.17 12.05
CA GLU A 398 -23.41 18.60 11.31
C GLU A 398 -23.26 18.29 9.82
N THR A 399 -24.39 18.16 9.13
CA THR A 399 -24.43 17.80 7.72
C THR A 399 -25.52 18.55 6.99
N TYR A 400 -25.30 18.77 5.71
CA TYR A 400 -26.32 19.29 4.79
C TYR A 400 -26.16 18.63 3.42
N ASP A 401 -27.28 18.46 2.71
CA ASP A 401 -27.29 17.95 1.35
C ASP A 401 -27.39 19.11 0.36
N PHE A 402 -26.90 18.91 -0.85
CA PHE A 402 -27.10 19.83 -1.97
C PHE A 402 -27.51 19.06 -3.24
N SER A 403 -28.29 19.70 -4.11
CA SER A 403 -28.91 19.03 -5.25
C SER A 403 -29.36 20.01 -6.32
N VAL A 404 -28.50 20.29 -7.30
CA VAL A 404 -28.82 21.13 -8.48
C VAL A 404 -28.81 20.31 -9.77
N ASN A 405 -29.85 20.53 -10.59
CA ASN A 405 -29.92 19.98 -11.95
C ASN A 405 -29.15 20.89 -12.89
N LEU A 406 -28.29 20.33 -13.74
CA LEU A 406 -27.50 21.07 -14.72
C LEU A 406 -28.28 21.18 -16.04
N PRO A 407 -28.07 22.24 -16.86
CA PRO A 407 -28.89 22.48 -18.06
C PRO A 407 -28.71 21.45 -19.18
N ASN A 408 -27.68 20.60 -19.12
CA ASN A 408 -27.46 19.51 -20.07
C ASN A 408 -28.10 18.23 -19.52
N SER A 409 -28.93 17.56 -20.33
CA SER A 409 -30.08 16.72 -19.94
C SER A 409 -29.85 15.46 -19.08
N TYR A 410 -28.64 15.20 -18.61
CA TYR A 410 -28.29 14.06 -17.76
C TYR A 410 -27.45 14.45 -16.52
N GLY A 411 -27.05 15.72 -16.39
CA GLY A 411 -26.18 16.18 -15.32
C GLY A 411 -26.92 16.61 -14.06
N LYS A 412 -26.53 16.02 -12.93
CA LYS A 412 -26.91 16.48 -11.59
C LYS A 412 -25.66 16.64 -10.73
N PHE A 413 -25.47 17.81 -10.14
CA PHE A 413 -24.46 18.06 -9.12
C PHE A 413 -25.13 17.96 -7.75
N SER A 414 -24.69 17.02 -6.93
CA SER A 414 -25.33 16.73 -5.65
C SER A 414 -24.44 15.91 -4.74
N GLY A 415 -24.58 16.11 -3.43
CA GLY A 415 -23.83 15.38 -2.43
C GLY A 415 -24.28 15.70 -1.01
N LYS A 416 -23.54 15.15 -0.04
CA LYS A 416 -23.61 15.51 1.37
C LYS A 416 -22.30 16.18 1.78
N VAL A 417 -22.42 17.27 2.53
CA VAL A 417 -21.34 17.91 3.27
C VAL A 417 -21.38 17.47 4.73
N THR A 418 -20.22 17.33 5.35
CA THR A 418 -20.07 17.26 6.81
C THR A 418 -19.23 18.44 7.28
N GLN A 419 -19.74 19.13 8.29
CA GLN A 419 -19.10 20.22 9.01
C GLN A 419 -18.85 19.74 10.45
N PRO A 420 -17.60 19.43 10.83
CA PRO A 420 -17.25 19.22 12.23
C PRO A 420 -17.40 20.55 12.99
N ILE A 421 -18.14 20.54 14.09
CA ILE A 421 -18.35 21.70 14.95
C ILE A 421 -17.92 21.31 16.35
N LYS A 422 -16.92 22.00 16.86
CA LYS A 422 -16.37 21.81 18.20
C LYS A 422 -17.06 22.74 19.17
N TYR A 423 -17.45 22.22 20.34
CA TYR A 423 -18.10 23.02 21.35
C TYR A 423 -17.05 23.81 22.15
N SER A 424 -17.22 25.13 22.19
CA SER A 424 -16.42 26.02 23.00
C SER A 424 -17.28 26.68 24.07
N ASN A 425 -16.77 26.64 25.30
CA ASN A 425 -17.30 27.28 26.50
C ASN A 425 -16.10 27.40 27.45
N GLU A 426 -15.19 28.33 27.14
CA GLU A 426 -14.06 28.61 28.04
C GLU A 426 -14.53 29.51 29.19
N LYS A 427 -13.64 30.33 29.77
CA LYS A 427 -14.02 31.27 30.82
C LYS A 427 -13.38 32.62 30.59
N PRO A 428 -14.11 33.71 30.86
CA PRO A 428 -13.56 35.05 30.73
C PRO A 428 -12.43 35.30 31.72
N VAL A 429 -11.45 36.10 31.32
CA VAL A 429 -10.25 36.42 32.10
C VAL A 429 -10.25 37.91 32.47
N ILE A 430 -10.14 38.23 33.77
CA ILE A 430 -10.03 39.61 34.27
C ILE A 430 -8.58 39.93 34.65
N THR A 431 -8.05 41.00 34.06
CA THR A 431 -6.80 41.66 34.44
C THR A 431 -7.10 42.94 35.20
N ALA A 432 -6.46 43.13 36.36
CA ALA A 432 -6.57 44.32 37.20
C ALA A 432 -5.35 44.39 38.14
N ASN A 433 -4.93 45.61 38.46
CA ASN A 433 -3.77 45.93 39.30
C ASN A 433 -4.19 46.26 40.74
N ASN A 434 -3.27 46.05 41.68
CA ASN A 434 -3.37 46.64 43.02
C ASN A 434 -3.04 48.14 42.96
N VAL A 435 -3.72 48.96 43.76
CA VAL A 435 -3.58 50.43 43.74
C VAL A 435 -3.42 51.04 45.13
N ASN A 436 -2.66 52.14 45.19
CA ASN A 436 -2.42 52.91 46.41
C ASN A 436 -3.01 54.30 46.26
N ILE A 437 -3.93 54.70 47.15
CA ILE A 437 -4.58 56.02 47.14
C ILE A 437 -4.41 56.72 48.50
N LYS A 438 -4.63 58.04 48.53
CA LYS A 438 -4.57 58.84 49.76
C LYS A 438 -5.94 58.87 50.46
N ALA A 439 -5.95 59.00 51.79
CA ALA A 439 -7.17 59.17 52.55
C ALA A 439 -7.99 60.38 52.05
N ASN A 440 -9.32 60.25 52.11
CA ASN A 440 -10.31 61.24 51.67
C ASN A 440 -10.23 61.63 50.17
N SER A 441 -9.41 60.95 49.36
CA SER A 441 -9.34 61.13 47.89
C SER A 441 -10.26 60.11 47.19
N PRO A 442 -11.32 60.53 46.47
CA PRO A 442 -12.23 59.58 45.82
C PRO A 442 -11.57 58.72 44.73
N ILE A 443 -12.05 57.48 44.57
CA ILE A 443 -11.61 56.54 43.52
C ILE A 443 -12.81 56.00 42.75
N ASN A 444 -12.65 55.74 41.44
CA ASN A 444 -13.64 54.98 40.68
C ASN A 444 -13.10 53.57 40.37
N LEU A 445 -13.65 52.56 41.05
CA LEU A 445 -13.20 51.17 40.95
C LEU A 445 -13.33 50.55 39.55
N LEU A 446 -14.07 51.15 38.63
CA LEU A 446 -14.23 50.65 37.24
C LEU A 446 -13.47 51.46 36.19
N THR A 447 -13.11 52.73 36.47
CA THR A 447 -12.52 53.63 35.45
C THR A 447 -11.21 54.31 35.85
N ASP A 448 -10.70 54.08 37.07
CA ASP A 448 -9.38 54.60 37.45
C ASP A 448 -8.26 53.92 36.65
N LYS A 449 -7.43 54.73 35.97
CA LYS A 449 -6.35 54.26 35.10
C LYS A 449 -5.27 53.47 35.86
N ALA A 450 -5.09 53.69 37.16
CA ALA A 450 -4.13 52.93 37.96
C ALA A 450 -4.56 51.46 38.12
N ILE A 451 -5.87 51.19 38.15
CA ILE A 451 -6.42 49.83 38.26
C ILE A 451 -6.16 49.03 36.98
N GLY A 452 -6.14 49.68 35.82
CA GLY A 452 -5.86 49.02 34.52
C GLY A 452 -6.84 47.89 34.20
N LEU A 453 -8.12 48.06 34.60
CA LEU A 453 -9.14 47.02 34.50
C LEU A 453 -9.39 46.64 33.02
N LYS A 454 -9.26 45.34 32.71
CA LYS A 454 -9.56 44.76 31.41
C LYS A 454 -10.16 43.37 31.62
N ALA A 455 -11.22 43.02 30.90
CA ALA A 455 -11.69 41.65 30.79
C ALA A 455 -11.78 41.20 29.34
N THR A 456 -11.30 40.00 29.08
CA THR A 456 -11.33 39.37 27.75
C THR A 456 -11.74 37.93 27.84
N ASP A 457 -12.48 37.50 26.83
CA ASP A 457 -12.90 36.14 26.61
C ASP A 457 -12.49 35.68 25.20
N LYS A 458 -12.45 34.37 24.95
CA LYS A 458 -12.01 33.79 23.67
C LYS A 458 -13.14 33.78 22.63
N GLU A 459 -14.38 33.59 23.06
CA GLU A 459 -15.56 33.54 22.22
C GLU A 459 -16.11 34.97 21.98
N ASP A 460 -16.29 35.75 23.06
CA ASP A 460 -16.85 37.12 23.06
C ASP A 460 -15.82 38.24 22.77
N GLY A 461 -14.52 37.99 22.94
CA GLY A 461 -13.47 39.00 22.72
C GLY A 461 -13.29 39.98 23.89
N ASN A 462 -13.54 41.29 23.70
CA ASN A 462 -13.36 42.30 24.75
C ASN A 462 -14.67 42.56 25.52
N ILE A 463 -14.74 42.08 26.76
CA ILE A 463 -15.90 42.20 27.64
C ILE A 463 -15.66 43.11 28.85
N THR A 464 -14.66 44.01 28.78
CA THR A 464 -14.29 44.91 29.89
C THR A 464 -15.48 45.72 30.43
N ASP A 465 -16.38 46.18 29.57
CA ASP A 465 -17.54 46.99 29.97
C ASP A 465 -18.63 46.19 30.72
N ARG A 466 -18.52 44.85 30.75
CA ARG A 466 -19.39 43.93 31.51
C ARG A 466 -18.87 43.67 32.94
N VAL A 467 -17.68 44.16 33.29
CA VAL A 467 -17.08 43.93 34.61
C VAL A 467 -17.81 44.75 35.68
N THR A 468 -18.16 44.09 36.79
CA THR A 468 -18.82 44.73 37.95
C THR A 468 -18.04 44.49 39.23
N VAL A 469 -18.21 45.38 40.21
CA VAL A 469 -17.65 45.21 41.56
C VAL A 469 -18.57 44.29 42.35
N LYS A 470 -18.13 43.06 42.60
CA LYS A 470 -18.80 42.04 43.42
C LYS A 470 -18.72 42.37 44.92
N SER A 471 -17.62 42.98 45.34
CA SER A 471 -17.42 43.53 46.68
C SER A 471 -16.33 44.60 46.66
N ASP A 472 -16.50 45.67 47.43
CA ASP A 472 -15.52 46.73 47.64
C ASP A 472 -14.65 46.52 48.90
N GLY A 473 -14.88 45.43 49.64
CA GLY A 473 -14.23 45.17 50.93
C GLY A 473 -14.59 46.15 52.05
N GLY A 474 -15.66 46.95 51.90
CA GLY A 474 -16.02 48.04 52.81
C GLY A 474 -15.34 49.38 52.50
N LEU A 475 -14.72 49.53 51.33
CA LEU A 475 -14.09 50.77 50.89
C LEU A 475 -15.14 51.84 50.56
N ASN A 476 -15.25 52.88 51.38
CA ASN A 476 -16.03 54.07 51.01
C ASN A 476 -15.33 54.86 49.89
N VAL A 477 -15.64 54.51 48.63
CA VAL A 477 -15.02 55.10 47.42
C VAL A 477 -15.16 56.62 47.29
N LYS A 478 -16.07 57.27 48.04
CA LYS A 478 -16.24 58.73 48.07
C LYS A 478 -15.44 59.43 49.16
N ASP A 479 -15.06 58.71 50.21
CA ASP A 479 -14.29 59.24 51.34
C ASP A 479 -13.45 58.10 51.97
N PRO A 480 -12.38 57.64 51.30
CA PRO A 480 -11.59 56.50 51.76
C PRO A 480 -10.86 56.80 53.07
N LYS A 481 -10.85 55.85 54.00
CA LYS A 481 -10.13 55.95 55.28
C LYS A 481 -8.91 55.03 55.27
N VAL A 482 -7.91 55.36 56.09
CA VAL A 482 -6.63 54.63 56.14
C VAL A 482 -6.87 53.16 56.43
N GLY A 483 -6.33 52.28 55.59
CA GLY A 483 -6.61 50.86 55.65
C GLY A 483 -6.19 50.09 54.40
N THR A 484 -6.42 48.78 54.42
CA THR A 484 -6.20 47.89 53.27
C THR A 484 -7.49 47.16 52.97
N TYR A 485 -7.99 47.34 51.74
CA TYR A 485 -9.29 46.86 51.29
C TYR A 485 -9.09 45.84 50.16
N THR A 486 -9.89 44.77 50.17
CA THR A 486 -9.90 43.77 49.09
C THR A 486 -11.11 44.02 48.21
N VAL A 487 -10.88 44.53 47.00
CA VAL A 487 -11.92 44.71 45.99
C VAL A 487 -11.99 43.45 45.12
N VAL A 488 -13.19 42.95 44.87
CA VAL A 488 -13.45 41.77 44.04
C VAL A 488 -14.28 42.20 42.83
N TYR A 489 -13.73 42.02 41.64
CA TYR A 489 -14.43 42.12 40.37
C TYR A 489 -15.05 40.80 39.98
N THR A 490 -16.17 40.85 39.25
CA THR A 490 -16.77 39.72 38.55
C THR A 490 -17.14 40.12 37.13
N VAL A 491 -17.05 39.18 36.20
CA VAL A 491 -17.56 39.32 34.84
C VAL A 491 -18.26 38.02 34.44
N THR A 492 -19.21 38.14 33.52
CA THR A 492 -19.91 37.02 32.87
C THR A 492 -19.82 37.21 31.36
N ASP A 493 -19.43 36.16 30.64
CA ASP A 493 -19.55 36.06 29.17
C ASP A 493 -21.04 35.87 28.75
N ASP A 494 -21.32 35.75 27.45
CA ASP A 494 -22.69 35.50 26.95
C ASP A 494 -23.14 34.03 27.08
N ASP A 495 -22.21 33.08 27.22
CA ASP A 495 -22.48 31.67 27.57
C ASP A 495 -22.87 31.46 29.05
N GLY A 496 -22.64 32.47 29.91
CA GLY A 496 -23.04 32.49 31.32
C GLY A 496 -21.97 32.07 32.33
N ASN A 497 -20.73 31.82 31.89
CA ASN A 497 -19.60 31.51 32.75
C ASN A 497 -19.12 32.75 33.51
N THR A 498 -18.89 32.58 34.81
CA THR A 498 -18.38 33.64 35.69
C THR A 498 -16.92 33.42 36.08
N THR A 499 -16.19 34.54 36.18
CA THR A 499 -14.84 34.66 36.74
C THR A 499 -14.76 35.81 37.73
N ASP A 500 -14.20 35.52 38.91
CA ASP A 500 -13.88 36.51 39.95
C ASP A 500 -12.40 36.91 39.89
N LYS A 501 -12.09 38.18 40.20
CA LYS A 501 -10.72 38.68 40.34
C LYS A 501 -10.61 39.66 41.50
N SER A 502 -9.79 39.32 42.49
CA SER A 502 -9.48 40.21 43.61
C SER A 502 -8.27 41.11 43.31
N ILE A 503 -8.32 42.35 43.78
CA ILE A 503 -7.19 43.26 43.94
C ILE A 503 -7.11 43.81 45.37
N THR A 504 -5.98 44.40 45.71
CA THR A 504 -5.79 45.16 46.96
C THR A 504 -5.80 46.66 46.66
N VAL A 505 -6.62 47.42 47.40
CA VAL A 505 -6.59 48.88 47.46
C VAL A 505 -6.01 49.28 48.81
N ILE A 506 -4.86 49.95 48.82
CA ILE A 506 -4.25 50.48 50.04
C ILE A 506 -4.56 51.97 50.13
N VAL A 507 -5.17 52.39 51.24
CA VAL A 507 -5.40 53.79 51.57
C VAL A 507 -4.37 54.19 52.62
N ARG A 508 -3.41 55.04 52.25
CA ARG A 508 -2.47 55.69 53.18
C ARG A 508 -3.08 56.99 53.72
N SER A 509 -2.52 57.59 54.78
CA SER A 509 -3.06 58.86 55.28
C SER A 509 -2.80 60.00 54.29
N ASN A 510 -3.35 61.16 54.64
CA ASN A 510 -3.15 62.44 53.97
C ASN A 510 -3.27 63.52 55.06
N ASP A 511 -2.50 63.35 56.12
CA ASP A 511 -2.44 64.32 57.21
C ASP A 511 -1.67 65.57 56.78
N LYS A 512 -1.40 66.48 57.71
CA LYS A 512 -0.52 67.62 57.46
C LYS A 512 0.78 67.49 58.25
N PRO A 513 1.93 67.85 57.68
CA PRO A 513 3.19 67.78 58.38
C PRO A 513 3.19 68.70 59.60
N SER A 514 3.77 68.24 60.71
CA SER A 514 3.87 68.98 61.96
C SER A 514 5.25 69.63 62.10
N ILE A 515 5.32 70.90 62.52
CA ILE A 515 6.58 71.63 62.76
C ILE A 515 6.76 71.84 64.28
N ASN A 516 7.90 71.38 64.81
CA ASN A 516 8.26 71.42 66.23
C ASN A 516 9.55 72.22 66.47
N GLY A 517 9.80 72.63 67.72
CA GLY A 517 11.05 73.32 68.13
C GLY A 517 11.16 74.80 67.72
N VAL A 518 10.10 75.37 67.16
CA VAL A 518 9.96 76.79 66.77
C VAL A 518 9.68 77.73 67.96
N ASP A 519 10.00 77.30 69.18
CA ASP A 519 9.83 78.07 70.41
C ASP A 519 10.70 79.34 70.46
N LYS A 520 10.23 80.32 71.24
CA LYS A 520 10.93 81.59 71.48
C LYS A 520 12.31 81.33 72.09
N VAL A 521 13.37 81.74 71.39
CA VAL A 521 14.76 81.54 71.80
C VAL A 521 15.43 82.86 72.18
N SER A 522 16.35 82.79 73.16
CA SER A 522 17.27 83.87 73.50
C SER A 522 18.71 83.39 73.29
N ILE A 523 19.38 83.92 72.27
CA ILE A 523 20.79 83.71 71.95
C ILE A 523 21.66 84.83 72.51
N LYS A 524 22.90 84.94 72.06
CA LYS A 524 23.96 85.82 72.55
C LYS A 524 24.53 86.68 71.40
N GLU A 525 24.95 87.92 71.66
CA GLU A 525 25.53 88.83 70.67
C GLU A 525 26.81 88.26 70.07
N GLY A 526 26.91 88.30 68.74
CA GLY A 526 27.97 87.66 67.99
C GLY A 526 28.06 86.15 68.17
N THR A 527 27.01 85.48 68.68
CA THR A 527 26.85 84.03 68.60
C THR A 527 26.07 83.71 67.31
N PRO A 528 26.63 82.92 66.38
CA PRO A 528 25.94 82.55 65.15
C PRO A 528 24.58 81.92 65.40
N PHE A 529 23.52 82.56 64.87
CA PHE A 529 22.18 81.99 64.90
C PHE A 529 21.95 81.17 63.65
N ASN A 530 21.68 79.87 63.81
CA ASN A 530 21.07 79.07 62.77
C ASN A 530 19.54 79.09 62.99
N PRO A 531 18.74 79.67 62.08
CA PRO A 531 17.27 79.61 62.13
C PRO A 531 16.70 78.21 62.40
N MET A 532 17.31 77.20 61.78
CA MET A 532 16.89 75.80 61.87
C MET A 532 17.35 75.09 63.16
N ALA A 533 18.10 75.75 64.05
CA ALA A 533 18.58 75.12 65.28
C ALA A 533 17.42 74.64 66.18
N GLY A 534 17.34 73.32 66.36
CA GLY A 534 16.30 72.64 67.13
C GLY A 534 14.94 72.55 66.44
N VAL A 535 14.77 73.09 65.23
CA VAL A 535 13.51 73.04 64.48
C VAL A 535 13.45 71.72 63.71
N THR A 536 12.33 71.01 63.82
CA THR A 536 12.07 69.78 63.06
C THR A 536 10.70 69.81 62.41
N ALA A 537 10.56 69.15 61.26
CA ALA A 537 9.27 68.80 60.68
C ALA A 537 9.14 67.28 60.56
N THR A 538 7.97 66.77 60.92
CA THR A 538 7.63 65.35 60.86
C THR A 538 6.24 65.16 60.29
N ASP A 539 6.11 64.22 59.37
CA ASP A 539 4.87 63.78 58.75
C ASP A 539 4.62 62.29 59.00
N THR A 540 3.37 61.83 58.85
CA THR A 540 2.98 60.43 59.04
C THR A 540 3.46 59.53 57.91
N GLU A 541 3.41 60.01 56.66
CA GLU A 541 3.79 59.27 55.45
C GLU A 541 5.27 59.49 55.08
N ASP A 542 5.73 60.75 55.07
CA ASP A 542 7.11 61.09 54.66
C ASP A 542 8.14 61.01 55.79
N GLY A 543 7.71 60.84 57.04
CA GLY A 543 8.60 60.79 58.19
C GLY A 543 9.28 62.14 58.45
N ASN A 544 10.62 62.19 58.47
CA ASN A 544 11.36 63.41 58.84
C ASN A 544 11.64 64.32 57.62
N ILE A 545 10.75 65.27 57.38
CA ILE A 545 10.86 66.29 56.32
C ILE A 545 11.48 67.62 56.79
N THR A 546 12.26 67.62 57.88
CA THR A 546 12.93 68.82 58.43
C THR A 546 13.75 69.58 57.38
N LYS A 547 14.36 68.86 56.43
CA LYS A 547 15.18 69.42 55.34
C LYS A 547 14.38 70.31 54.38
N ASP A 548 13.06 70.11 54.27
CA ASP A 548 12.18 70.75 53.29
C ASP A 548 11.48 72.00 53.86
N ILE A 549 11.75 72.34 55.13
CA ILE A 549 11.26 73.57 55.76
C ILE A 549 11.92 74.79 55.10
N LYS A 550 11.08 75.66 54.53
CA LYS A 550 11.45 76.97 54.00
C LYS A 550 11.30 78.01 55.11
N VAL A 551 12.38 78.71 55.43
CA VAL A 551 12.40 79.77 56.45
C VAL A 551 12.43 81.15 55.80
N THR A 552 11.67 82.10 56.34
CA THR A 552 11.62 83.50 55.89
C THR A 552 11.67 84.47 57.06
N GLY A 553 12.16 85.69 56.81
CA GLY A 553 12.57 86.65 57.83
C GLY A 553 14.08 86.62 58.07
N THR A 554 14.59 87.52 58.92
CA THR A 554 16.03 87.63 59.23
C THR A 554 16.26 87.94 60.71
N VAL A 555 17.43 87.54 61.22
CA VAL A 555 17.91 87.85 62.58
C VAL A 555 19.28 88.49 62.43
N ASP A 556 19.43 89.72 62.92
CA ASP A 556 20.71 90.41 63.02
C ASP A 556 21.35 90.04 64.38
N ILE A 557 22.47 89.32 64.33
CA ILE A 557 23.09 88.65 65.49
C ILE A 557 24.16 89.49 66.19
N ASP A 558 24.65 90.53 65.52
CA ASP A 558 25.64 91.47 66.04
C ASP A 558 24.96 92.72 66.65
N LYS A 559 23.63 92.63 66.85
CA LYS A 559 22.80 93.69 67.41
C LYS A 559 21.81 93.13 68.44
N PRO A 560 21.93 93.51 69.73
CA PRO A 560 20.94 93.19 70.75
C PRO A 560 19.53 93.67 70.36
N GLY A 561 18.61 92.73 70.14
CA GLY A 561 17.28 93.00 69.60
C GLY A 561 16.33 91.81 69.64
N LYS A 562 15.10 92.00 69.15
CA LYS A 562 14.05 90.97 69.01
C LYS A 562 13.64 90.84 67.55
N TYR A 563 13.72 89.62 67.01
CA TYR A 563 13.50 89.30 65.60
C TYR A 563 12.44 88.19 65.46
N GLU A 564 11.82 88.07 64.28
CA GLU A 564 10.77 87.08 63.99
C GLU A 564 11.08 86.32 62.69
N LEU A 565 10.81 85.01 62.69
CA LEU A 565 11.00 84.11 61.57
C LEU A 565 9.75 83.26 61.33
N THR A 566 9.44 82.97 60.07
CA THR A 566 8.32 82.11 59.65
C THR A 566 8.85 80.86 58.94
N TYR A 567 8.33 79.69 59.32
CA TYR A 567 8.76 78.37 58.87
C TYR A 567 7.58 77.71 58.17
N THR A 568 7.75 77.33 56.91
CA THR A 568 6.72 76.68 56.09
C THR A 568 7.26 75.36 55.55
N VAL A 569 6.51 74.27 55.70
CA VAL A 569 6.87 72.96 55.14
C VAL A 569 5.69 72.38 54.36
N THR A 570 6.00 71.69 53.28
CA THR A 570 5.04 70.99 52.42
C THR A 570 5.52 69.54 52.30
N ASP A 571 4.63 68.58 52.50
CA ASP A 571 4.90 67.15 52.30
C ASP A 571 4.95 66.78 50.79
N THR A 572 5.29 65.53 50.47
CA THR A 572 5.31 65.04 49.07
C THR A 572 3.91 64.89 48.47
N ASP A 573 2.87 64.86 49.29
CA ASP A 573 1.47 64.75 48.88
C ASP A 573 0.79 66.11 48.58
N GLY A 574 1.44 67.21 48.94
CA GLY A 574 1.05 68.60 48.69
C GLY A 574 0.49 69.36 49.90
N ASN A 575 0.34 68.75 51.07
CA ASN A 575 -0.22 69.44 52.23
C ASN A 575 0.83 70.31 52.91
N THR A 576 0.42 71.50 53.36
CA THR A 576 1.34 72.55 53.84
C THR A 576 0.97 73.05 55.24
N THR A 577 1.99 73.21 56.09
CA THR A 577 1.92 73.75 57.46
C THR A 577 2.85 74.96 57.60
N THR A 578 2.51 75.93 58.47
CA THR A 578 3.32 77.14 58.70
C THR A 578 3.23 77.62 60.14
N VAL A 579 4.38 77.92 60.76
CA VAL A 579 4.51 78.36 62.17
C VAL A 579 5.58 79.46 62.30
N LYS A 580 5.57 80.23 63.38
CA LYS A 580 6.49 81.38 63.62
C LYS A 580 7.32 81.24 64.89
N ARG A 581 8.58 81.72 64.85
CA ARG A 581 9.54 81.77 65.96
C ARG A 581 9.96 83.21 66.27
N ILE A 582 10.21 83.50 67.55
CA ILE A 582 10.77 84.78 68.01
C ILE A 582 12.18 84.54 68.57
N VAL A 583 13.12 85.44 68.26
CA VAL A 583 14.54 85.33 68.62
C VAL A 583 15.02 86.61 69.32
N ILE A 584 15.82 86.50 70.39
CA ILE A 584 16.36 87.62 71.19
C ILE A 584 17.88 87.47 71.37
N VAL A 585 18.67 88.55 71.37
CA VAL A 585 20.16 88.52 71.34
C VAL A 585 20.80 89.10 72.65
N ASN A 586 21.75 88.37 73.29
CA ASN A 586 22.40 88.65 74.61
C ASN A 586 23.97 88.75 74.56
N MET A 587 24.82 87.87 75.16
CA MET A 587 26.32 87.94 75.02
C MET A 587 27.16 86.62 75.14
N LYS A 588 28.19 86.47 74.28
CA LYS A 588 28.95 85.32 73.67
C LYS A 588 29.49 84.07 74.45
N TRP A 589 30.20 83.18 73.70
CA TRP A 589 31.03 81.94 73.98
C TRP A 589 30.32 80.55 74.09
N VAL A 590 30.91 79.36 73.74
CA VAL A 590 31.53 78.78 72.48
C VAL A 590 31.79 77.25 72.63
N ASP A 591 31.66 76.42 71.55
CA ASP A 591 32.49 75.24 71.09
C ASP A 591 31.72 74.18 70.24
N ILE A 592 32.43 73.35 69.42
CA ILE A 592 31.87 72.39 68.43
C ILE A 592 32.66 71.06 68.32
N ASN A 593 31.99 69.93 67.99
CA ASN A 593 32.57 68.62 67.63
C ASN A 593 32.47 68.32 66.10
N ASN A 594 33.35 67.47 65.56
CA ASN A 594 33.22 66.96 64.18
C ASN A 594 32.27 65.75 64.11
N ILE A 595 32.17 65.10 62.94
CA ILE A 595 31.31 63.92 62.72
C ILE A 595 32.08 62.80 61.98
N PRO A 596 31.77 61.52 62.24
CA PRO A 596 32.47 60.38 61.64
C PRO A 596 32.16 60.19 60.14
N VAL A 597 32.97 59.40 59.42
CA VAL A 597 32.80 59.15 57.97
C VAL A 597 32.76 57.65 57.67
N ILE A 598 31.72 57.20 56.95
CA ILE A 598 31.57 55.81 56.46
C ILE A 598 32.01 55.69 54.99
N LYS A 599 32.84 54.69 54.69
CA LYS A 599 33.19 54.25 53.34
C LYS A 599 32.54 52.88 53.07
N ALA A 600 31.58 52.90 52.16
CA ALA A 600 30.93 51.75 51.54
C ALA A 600 30.66 52.11 50.07
N GLU A 601 30.53 51.11 49.20
CA GLU A 601 30.30 51.27 47.76
C GLU A 601 29.12 50.41 47.33
N ASP A 602 28.43 50.85 46.28
CA ASP A 602 27.28 50.15 45.68
C ASP A 602 27.73 48.83 45.03
N LYS A 603 26.83 47.84 45.02
CA LYS A 603 27.16 46.45 44.64
C LYS A 603 26.17 45.90 43.62
N THR A 604 26.68 45.10 42.68
CA THR A 604 25.87 44.28 41.79
C THR A 604 26.16 42.81 42.09
N ILE A 605 25.10 42.01 42.22
CA ILE A 605 25.13 40.56 42.47
C ILE A 605 24.03 39.90 41.63
N LYS A 606 24.04 38.58 41.49
CA LYS A 606 22.99 37.86 40.77
C LYS A 606 22.02 37.11 41.69
N VAL A 607 20.88 36.72 41.14
CA VAL A 607 19.90 35.89 41.85
C VAL A 607 20.56 34.61 42.37
N GLY A 608 20.42 34.36 43.67
CA GLY A 608 21.00 33.21 44.38
C GLY A 608 22.35 33.47 45.07
N ASP A 609 23.00 34.62 44.83
CA ASP A 609 24.28 34.94 45.46
C ASP A 609 24.18 35.08 46.99
N LYS A 610 25.29 34.75 47.67
CA LYS A 610 25.44 34.95 49.11
C LYS A 610 25.92 36.37 49.42
N PHE A 611 24.96 37.28 49.54
CA PHE A 611 25.24 38.65 49.99
C PHE A 611 25.65 38.69 51.47
N ASN A 612 26.62 39.55 51.80
CA ASN A 612 26.95 39.96 53.17
C ASN A 612 27.07 41.50 53.19
N PRO A 613 26.23 42.21 53.94
CA PRO A 613 26.22 43.68 53.94
C PRO A 613 27.53 44.30 54.44
N MET A 614 28.26 43.64 55.35
CA MET A 614 29.46 44.22 55.97
C MET A 614 30.74 44.07 55.14
N THR A 615 30.74 43.30 54.06
CA THR A 615 31.95 43.07 53.25
C THR A 615 32.45 44.36 52.61
N GLY A 616 33.70 44.75 52.93
CA GLY A 616 34.37 45.94 52.38
C GLY A 616 33.98 47.28 53.02
N VAL A 617 33.11 47.27 54.03
CA VAL A 617 32.61 48.50 54.69
C VAL A 617 33.58 48.94 55.78
N THR A 618 33.92 50.24 55.83
CA THR A 618 34.82 50.83 56.84
C THR A 618 34.30 52.18 57.34
N ALA A 619 34.72 52.60 58.53
CA ALA A 619 34.42 53.91 59.09
C ALA A 619 35.59 54.50 59.87
N THR A 620 35.78 55.81 59.73
CA THR A 620 36.83 56.58 60.40
C THR A 620 36.29 57.90 60.89
N ASP A 621 36.58 58.22 62.14
CA ASP A 621 36.41 59.54 62.73
C ASP A 621 37.75 60.27 62.86
N LYS A 622 37.72 61.60 63.00
CA LYS A 622 38.90 62.44 63.12
C LYS A 622 39.47 62.50 64.55
N GLU A 623 38.60 62.39 65.55
CA GLU A 623 38.96 62.41 66.97
C GLU A 623 39.07 60.99 67.57
N ASP A 624 38.26 60.02 67.12
CA ASP A 624 38.30 58.62 67.60
C ASP A 624 39.03 57.62 66.68
N GLY A 625 39.38 58.01 65.45
CA GLY A 625 40.12 57.15 64.52
C GLY A 625 39.27 56.05 63.88
N ASN A 626 39.79 54.81 63.76
CA ASN A 626 39.09 53.72 63.07
C ASN A 626 38.00 53.07 63.95
N ILE A 627 36.75 53.40 63.64
CA ILE A 627 35.54 52.92 64.34
C ILE A 627 34.73 51.91 63.48
N THR A 628 35.38 51.23 62.53
CA THR A 628 34.73 50.25 61.63
C THR A 628 33.99 49.13 62.38
N LYS A 629 34.49 48.72 63.54
CA LYS A 629 33.86 47.69 64.40
C LYS A 629 32.50 48.12 64.98
N ASP A 630 32.25 49.43 65.05
CA ASP A 630 31.08 50.03 65.71
C ASP A 630 29.96 50.39 64.71
N ILE A 631 30.19 50.11 63.42
CA ILE A 631 29.20 50.24 62.35
C ILE A 631 28.06 49.24 62.57
N LYS A 632 26.82 49.71 62.41
CA LYS A 632 25.60 48.91 62.46
C LYS A 632 24.90 48.99 61.11
N VAL A 633 24.45 47.85 60.60
CA VAL A 633 23.43 47.84 59.54
C VAL A 633 22.10 48.15 60.21
N ILE A 634 21.49 49.29 59.88
CA ILE A 634 20.20 49.73 60.45
C ILE A 634 19.02 49.46 59.51
N GLU A 635 19.30 49.23 58.23
CA GLU A 635 18.33 48.73 57.25
C GLU A 635 19.07 47.87 56.22
N ASP A 636 18.51 46.70 55.90
CA ASP A 636 18.95 45.84 54.79
C ASP A 636 17.69 45.31 54.10
N THR A 637 17.49 45.68 52.84
CA THR A 637 16.33 45.22 52.05
C THR A 637 16.70 44.18 50.98
N VAL A 638 17.95 43.70 50.97
CA VAL A 638 18.50 42.89 49.87
C VAL A 638 17.87 41.50 49.80
N ASN A 639 17.00 41.29 48.81
CA ASN A 639 16.42 39.98 48.54
C ASN A 639 17.17 39.29 47.40
N THR A 640 18.22 38.54 47.71
CA THR A 640 19.01 37.82 46.69
C THR A 640 18.23 36.73 45.94
N SER A 641 17.00 36.41 46.34
CA SER A 641 16.13 35.46 45.63
C SER A 641 15.27 36.11 44.53
N LYS A 642 15.39 37.42 44.27
CA LYS A 642 14.60 38.13 43.24
C LYS A 642 15.44 39.21 42.54
N PRO A 643 15.29 39.41 41.22
CA PRO A 643 15.83 40.60 40.55
C PRO A 643 15.20 41.89 41.10
N GLY A 644 16.01 42.93 41.24
CA GLY A 644 15.61 44.25 41.73
C GLY A 644 16.79 45.04 42.32
N THR A 645 16.62 46.36 42.45
CA THR A 645 17.57 47.22 43.17
C THR A 645 17.09 47.40 44.61
N TYR A 646 17.94 47.00 45.55
CA TYR A 646 17.72 47.06 46.99
C TYR A 646 18.67 48.07 47.64
N LYS A 647 18.53 48.30 48.95
CA LYS A 647 19.39 49.24 49.70
C LYS A 647 19.88 48.62 51.00
N VAL A 648 21.08 49.03 51.40
CA VAL A 648 21.64 48.77 52.73
C VAL A 648 22.03 50.12 53.34
N VAL A 649 21.61 50.36 54.57
CA VAL A 649 21.90 51.59 55.32
C VAL A 649 22.76 51.26 56.53
N TYR A 650 23.95 51.84 56.57
CA TYR A 650 24.88 51.76 57.68
C TYR A 650 24.73 52.99 58.58
N GLU A 651 24.86 52.81 59.90
CA GLU A 651 25.05 53.88 60.89
C GLU A 651 26.36 53.65 61.64
N VAL A 652 27.09 54.72 61.94
CA VAL A 652 28.18 54.71 62.92
C VAL A 652 28.04 55.92 63.85
N THR A 653 28.50 55.79 65.10
CA THR A 653 28.47 56.84 66.12
C THR A 653 29.88 57.00 66.70
N ASP A 654 30.35 58.24 66.88
CA ASP A 654 31.61 58.55 67.57
C ASP A 654 31.45 58.39 69.11
N SER A 655 32.54 58.54 69.87
CA SER A 655 32.55 58.42 71.33
C SER A 655 31.81 59.55 72.06
N LYS A 656 31.45 60.62 71.35
CA LYS A 656 30.79 61.84 71.85
C LYS A 656 29.31 61.94 71.45
N GLY A 657 28.81 60.99 70.65
CA GLY A 657 27.43 60.88 70.21
C GLY A 657 27.12 61.46 68.82
N ALA A 658 28.12 61.93 68.07
CA ALA A 658 27.94 62.34 66.68
C ALA A 658 27.70 61.12 65.78
N LYS A 659 26.63 61.17 64.99
CA LYS A 659 26.21 60.08 64.10
C LYS A 659 26.44 60.42 62.64
N THR A 660 26.80 59.40 61.86
CA THR A 660 26.75 59.46 60.39
C THR A 660 26.15 58.17 59.85
N THR A 661 25.27 58.32 58.86
CA THR A 661 24.70 57.20 58.11
C THR A 661 25.20 57.22 56.67
N LYS A 662 25.26 56.04 56.04
CA LYS A 662 25.48 55.92 54.60
C LYS A 662 24.60 54.82 54.02
N THR A 663 23.85 55.15 52.97
CA THR A 663 23.16 54.17 52.13
C THR A 663 24.07 53.74 50.98
N ILE A 664 23.99 52.46 50.60
CA ILE A 664 24.43 51.96 49.30
C ILE A 664 23.26 51.30 48.58
N THR A 665 23.29 51.26 47.25
CA THR A 665 22.41 50.39 46.47
C THR A 665 23.03 49.01 46.25
N VAL A 666 22.17 48.00 46.17
CA VAL A 666 22.55 46.62 45.86
C VAL A 666 21.60 46.11 44.77
N THR A 667 22.08 46.07 43.54
CA THR A 667 21.31 45.55 42.41
C THR A 667 21.50 44.04 42.33
N VAL A 668 20.42 43.29 42.61
CA VAL A 668 20.31 41.89 42.24
C VAL A 668 19.80 41.87 40.81
N ARG A 669 20.64 41.45 39.85
CA ARG A 669 20.20 41.24 38.47
C ARG A 669 19.79 39.78 38.24
N SER A 670 19.04 39.54 37.18
CA SER A 670 18.71 38.21 36.69
C SER A 670 19.98 37.40 36.38
N ASN A 671 19.77 36.10 36.30
CA ASN A 671 20.73 35.09 35.87
C ASN A 671 19.87 34.07 35.13
N ASP A 672 19.31 34.52 34.01
CA ASP A 672 18.53 33.65 33.14
C ASP A 672 19.48 32.72 32.37
N LYS A 673 19.02 32.13 31.28
CA LYS A 673 19.89 31.37 30.38
C LYS A 673 19.78 31.94 28.98
N PRO A 674 20.89 32.04 28.23
CA PRO A 674 20.84 32.48 26.86
C PRO A 674 19.98 31.54 26.00
N VAL A 675 19.19 32.10 25.11
CA VAL A 675 18.30 31.36 24.21
C VAL A 675 18.98 31.20 22.85
N ILE A 676 19.01 29.98 22.31
CA ILE A 676 19.49 29.68 20.94
C ILE A 676 18.27 29.44 20.05
N SER A 677 18.23 30.11 18.90
CA SER A 677 17.14 30.05 17.91
C SER A 677 17.66 29.63 16.52
N GLY A 678 16.79 29.08 15.68
CA GLY A 678 17.11 28.71 14.28
C GLY A 678 17.99 27.46 14.10
N ALA A 679 18.17 26.66 15.16
CA ALA A 679 18.98 25.44 15.16
C ALA A 679 18.21 24.18 14.66
N ASP A 680 17.14 24.36 13.88
CA ASP A 680 16.21 23.30 13.50
C ASP A 680 16.79 22.25 12.56
N ASN A 681 16.28 21.02 12.69
CA ASN A 681 16.69 19.86 11.88
C ASN A 681 16.58 20.16 10.38
N VAL A 682 17.57 19.72 9.60
CA VAL A 682 17.67 20.05 8.18
C VAL A 682 18.08 18.83 7.34
N SER A 683 17.50 18.72 6.16
CA SER A 683 17.83 17.70 5.16
C SER A 683 18.58 18.35 4.00
N ILE A 684 19.75 17.81 3.66
CA ILE A 684 20.56 18.23 2.51
C ILE A 684 20.80 17.04 1.57
N LYS A 685 21.21 17.30 0.33
CA LYS A 685 21.70 16.29 -0.60
C LYS A 685 23.20 16.14 -0.41
N GLU A 686 23.70 14.92 -0.48
CA GLU A 686 25.14 14.61 -0.53
C GLU A 686 25.88 15.47 -1.58
N GLY A 687 27.06 15.98 -1.21
CA GLY A 687 27.86 16.95 -1.99
C GLY A 687 27.34 18.40 -1.97
N THR A 688 26.25 18.71 -1.26
CA THR A 688 25.77 20.10 -1.12
C THR A 688 26.53 20.85 -0.03
N THR A 689 27.04 22.04 -0.33
CA THR A 689 27.70 22.91 0.65
C THR A 689 26.75 23.26 1.80
N PHE A 690 27.14 22.93 3.03
CA PHE A 690 26.36 23.19 4.23
C PHE A 690 27.11 24.14 5.18
N ASN A 691 26.43 25.19 5.64
CA ASN A 691 26.95 26.12 6.64
C ASN A 691 26.28 25.84 8.01
N PRO A 692 27.01 25.32 9.01
CA PRO A 692 26.49 25.07 10.36
C PRO A 692 25.80 26.27 11.03
N MET A 693 26.25 27.50 10.74
CA MET A 693 25.72 28.72 11.39
C MET A 693 24.60 29.40 10.59
N ALA A 694 24.20 28.87 9.42
CA ALA A 694 23.12 29.46 8.63
C ALA A 694 21.79 29.42 9.41
N GLY A 695 21.25 30.62 9.69
CA GLY A 695 19.99 30.83 10.42
C GLY A 695 20.08 30.78 11.94
N VAL A 696 21.23 30.41 12.51
CA VAL A 696 21.37 30.20 13.97
C VAL A 696 21.73 31.50 14.68
N THR A 697 20.95 31.86 15.70
CA THR A 697 21.19 33.05 16.55
C THR A 697 21.16 32.68 18.03
N ALA A 698 21.76 33.53 18.87
CA ALA A 698 21.62 33.47 20.32
C ALA A 698 21.43 34.86 20.93
N THR A 699 20.52 34.94 21.90
CA THR A 699 20.18 36.17 22.63
C THR A 699 20.00 35.87 24.12
N ASP A 700 20.45 36.78 24.95
CA ASP A 700 20.36 36.73 26.41
C ASP A 700 19.69 37.99 26.98
N THR A 701 19.06 37.88 28.16
CA THR A 701 18.38 39.01 28.83
C THR A 701 19.37 40.05 29.35
N GLU A 702 20.54 39.62 29.83
CA GLU A 702 21.57 40.46 30.42
C GLU A 702 22.65 40.86 29.40
N ASP A 703 23.12 39.92 28.57
CA ASP A 703 24.23 40.15 27.61
C ASP A 703 23.76 40.55 26.19
N GLY A 704 22.46 40.47 25.88
CA GLY A 704 21.91 40.81 24.58
C GLY A 704 22.29 39.82 23.47
N ASN A 705 22.70 40.29 22.29
CA ASN A 705 23.00 39.40 21.15
C ASN A 705 24.40 38.78 21.25
N ILE A 706 24.46 37.54 21.72
CA ILE A 706 25.68 36.73 21.88
C ILE A 706 25.84 35.66 20.77
N THR A 707 25.20 35.84 19.61
CA THR A 707 25.29 34.91 18.46
C THR A 707 26.73 34.59 18.04
N LYS A 708 27.65 35.56 18.20
CA LYS A 708 29.09 35.43 17.90
C LYS A 708 29.82 34.42 18.82
N ASP A 709 29.27 34.16 20.01
CA ASP A 709 29.88 33.35 21.08
C ASP A 709 29.35 31.89 21.07
N ILE A 710 28.48 31.55 20.11
CA ILE A 710 27.97 30.19 19.91
C ILE A 710 29.13 29.27 19.48
N LYS A 711 29.43 28.28 20.31
CA LYS A 711 30.37 27.21 20.02
C LYS A 711 29.63 26.01 19.41
N VAL A 712 29.85 25.77 18.12
CA VAL A 712 29.37 24.55 17.44
C VAL A 712 30.35 23.39 17.68
N THR A 713 29.82 22.21 17.93
CA THR A 713 30.57 20.95 18.04
C THR A 713 29.84 19.82 17.30
N GLY A 714 30.58 18.78 16.91
CA GLY A 714 30.13 17.79 15.92
C GLY A 714 30.53 18.18 14.49
N THR A 715 30.38 17.25 13.55
CA THR A 715 30.79 17.40 12.14
C THR A 715 29.75 16.78 11.23
N VAL A 716 29.41 17.47 10.14
CA VAL A 716 28.60 16.91 9.04
C VAL A 716 29.56 16.50 7.93
N ASP A 717 29.58 15.20 7.61
CA ASP A 717 30.29 14.69 6.43
C ASP A 717 29.32 14.79 5.23
N ILE A 718 29.42 15.89 4.47
CA ILE A 718 28.49 16.20 3.38
C ILE A 718 28.62 15.24 2.19
N ASP A 719 29.74 14.53 2.07
CA ASP A 719 30.01 13.58 0.99
C ASP A 719 29.68 12.14 1.40
N LYS A 720 28.99 11.96 2.54
CA LYS A 720 28.61 10.65 3.09
C LYS A 720 27.18 10.64 3.62
N PRO A 721 26.28 9.84 3.04
CA PRO A 721 24.90 9.70 3.52
C PRO A 721 24.81 9.28 4.99
N GLY A 722 23.95 9.95 5.76
CA GLY A 722 23.82 9.69 7.19
C GLY A 722 23.05 10.76 7.97
N LYS A 723 22.88 10.50 9.27
CA LYS A 723 22.37 11.48 10.23
C LYS A 723 23.53 11.97 11.09
N TYR A 724 23.85 13.25 10.97
CA TYR A 724 24.90 13.92 11.72
C TYR A 724 24.27 14.81 12.78
N GLU A 725 24.85 14.84 13.97
CA GLU A 725 24.37 15.68 15.07
C GLU A 725 25.35 16.84 15.29
N LEU A 726 24.86 18.07 15.18
CA LEU A 726 25.57 19.26 15.60
C LEU A 726 25.02 19.73 16.94
N THR A 727 25.91 20.01 17.88
CA THR A 727 25.59 20.53 19.20
C THR A 727 26.08 21.97 19.30
N TYR A 728 25.14 22.89 19.46
CA TYR A 728 25.36 24.33 19.58
C TYR A 728 25.31 24.68 21.07
N THR A 729 26.42 25.16 21.61
CA THR A 729 26.56 25.52 23.02
C THR A 729 26.92 26.99 23.10
N VAL A 730 26.15 27.77 23.86
CA VAL A 730 26.46 29.17 24.16
C VAL A 730 26.43 29.37 25.67
N THR A 731 27.34 30.21 26.16
CA THR A 731 27.50 30.53 27.58
C THR A 731 27.55 32.04 27.71
N ASP A 732 26.78 32.58 28.65
CA ASP A 732 26.77 34.01 28.98
C ASP A 732 28.01 34.42 29.81
N THR A 733 28.12 35.71 30.15
CA THR A 733 29.20 36.24 31.01
C THR A 733 29.11 35.78 32.47
N ASP A 734 27.98 35.19 32.88
CA ASP A 734 27.72 34.65 34.21
C ASP A 734 28.08 33.16 34.39
N GLY A 735 28.32 32.46 33.29
CA GLY A 735 28.60 31.04 33.22
C GLY A 735 27.38 30.15 32.98
N ASN A 736 26.17 30.69 32.79
CA ASN A 736 25.01 29.87 32.44
C ASN A 736 25.11 29.42 30.99
N THR A 737 24.94 28.12 30.81
CA THR A 737 25.10 27.48 29.50
C THR A 737 23.78 26.92 29.02
N THR A 738 23.45 27.24 27.77
CA THR A 738 22.40 26.61 26.98
C THR A 738 23.03 25.75 25.90
N THR A 739 22.37 24.64 25.56
CA THR A 739 22.83 23.74 24.51
C THR A 739 21.65 23.17 23.74
N VAL A 740 21.68 23.34 22.42
CA VAL A 740 20.66 22.88 21.48
C VAL A 740 21.31 21.96 20.44
N LYS A 741 20.55 20.96 19.96
CA LYS A 741 21.02 19.94 19.02
C LYS A 741 20.26 20.02 17.71
N ARG A 742 21.01 19.98 16.60
CA ARG A 742 20.50 19.92 15.22
C ARG A 742 20.86 18.59 14.59
N THR A 743 19.88 17.87 14.09
CA THR A 743 20.11 16.73 13.19
C THR A 743 20.23 17.26 11.77
N VAL A 744 21.37 16.99 11.13
CA VAL A 744 21.59 17.22 9.71
C VAL A 744 21.51 15.87 9.00
N ILE A 745 20.52 15.70 8.14
CA ILE A 745 20.31 14.47 7.36
C ILE A 745 20.95 14.69 5.99
N VAL A 746 22.10 14.06 5.75
CA VAL A 746 22.70 13.96 4.42
C VAL A 746 21.99 12.80 3.72
N ASN A 747 21.09 13.15 2.81
CA ASN A 747 20.38 12.18 1.98
C ASN A 747 21.28 11.77 0.82
N MET A 748 21.26 10.49 0.46
CA MET A 748 21.97 9.96 -0.70
C MET A 748 21.79 10.85 -1.92
N LYS A 749 22.90 11.18 -2.56
CA LYS A 749 22.90 11.49 -3.97
C LYS A 749 22.29 10.27 -4.67
N TRP A 750 21.40 10.50 -5.62
CA TRP A 750 20.95 9.41 -6.48
C TRP A 750 22.13 8.99 -7.35
N VAL A 751 22.87 8.00 -6.86
CA VAL A 751 23.82 7.22 -7.66
C VAL A 751 22.99 6.53 -8.73
N ASP A 752 23.46 6.55 -9.98
CA ASP A 752 22.83 5.79 -11.06
C ASP A 752 22.65 4.34 -10.62
N ILE A 753 21.42 3.83 -10.72
CA ILE A 753 21.07 2.50 -10.20
C ILE A 753 21.97 1.47 -10.86
N ASN A 754 22.91 0.93 -10.07
CA ASN A 754 23.75 -0.18 -10.49
C ASN A 754 22.84 -1.35 -10.82
N ASN A 755 22.72 -1.66 -12.10
CA ASN A 755 21.84 -2.73 -12.55
C ASN A 755 22.46 -4.06 -12.10
N ILE A 756 21.63 -5.03 -11.70
CA ILE A 756 22.17 -6.34 -11.33
C ILE A 756 22.50 -7.13 -12.61
N PRO A 757 23.66 -7.80 -12.68
CA PRO A 757 24.08 -8.52 -13.89
C PRO A 757 23.11 -9.67 -14.21
N VAL A 758 22.70 -9.80 -15.47
CA VAL A 758 21.68 -10.77 -15.88
C VAL A 758 22.32 -12.06 -16.39
N ILE A 759 22.21 -13.15 -15.63
CA ILE A 759 22.60 -14.50 -16.08
C ILE A 759 21.52 -15.11 -16.97
N LYS A 760 21.88 -15.46 -18.20
CA LYS A 760 21.09 -16.27 -19.12
C LYS A 760 21.61 -17.70 -19.09
N ALA A 761 20.83 -18.57 -18.46
CA ALA A 761 21.03 -20.01 -18.43
C ALA A 761 19.66 -20.70 -18.48
N GLU A 762 19.57 -21.75 -19.31
CA GLU A 762 18.35 -22.53 -19.55
C GLU A 762 18.44 -23.91 -18.88
N ASP A 763 17.28 -24.46 -18.53
CA ASP A 763 17.16 -25.81 -17.99
C ASP A 763 17.50 -26.85 -19.08
N LYS A 764 18.14 -27.95 -18.68
CA LYS A 764 18.72 -28.94 -19.62
C LYS A 764 18.14 -30.32 -19.40
N THR A 765 17.75 -31.01 -20.46
CA THR A 765 17.38 -32.44 -20.42
C THR A 765 18.44 -33.26 -21.12
N ILE A 766 18.92 -34.31 -20.46
CA ILE A 766 19.97 -35.22 -20.95
C ILE A 766 19.61 -36.67 -20.62
N LYS A 767 20.25 -37.63 -21.28
CA LYS A 767 20.06 -39.06 -21.07
C LYS A 767 20.99 -39.61 -19.98
N VAL A 768 20.65 -40.76 -19.42
CA VAL A 768 21.59 -41.53 -18.60
C VAL A 768 22.86 -41.86 -19.41
N GLY A 769 24.01 -41.46 -18.89
CA GLY A 769 25.32 -41.66 -19.51
C GLY A 769 25.84 -40.49 -20.35
N ASP A 770 25.03 -39.44 -20.58
CA ASP A 770 25.47 -38.27 -21.33
C ASP A 770 26.60 -37.48 -20.63
N LYS A 771 27.41 -36.78 -21.44
CA LYS A 771 28.45 -35.87 -20.97
C LYS A 771 27.86 -34.50 -20.68
N PHE A 772 27.64 -34.19 -19.42
CA PHE A 772 27.20 -32.87 -18.98
C PHE A 772 28.39 -31.90 -18.81
N ASN A 773 28.18 -30.63 -19.16
CA ASN A 773 29.02 -29.50 -18.80
C ASN A 773 28.09 -28.35 -18.37
N PRO A 774 28.20 -27.84 -17.13
CA PRO A 774 27.33 -26.78 -16.63
C PRO A 774 27.44 -25.50 -17.49
N MET A 775 28.65 -25.09 -17.87
CA MET A 775 28.91 -23.80 -18.52
C MET A 775 28.48 -23.73 -20.00
N THR A 776 28.14 -24.85 -20.65
CA THR A 776 27.71 -24.84 -22.06
C THR A 776 26.45 -24.00 -22.24
N GLY A 777 26.53 -22.95 -23.07
CA GLY A 777 25.41 -22.04 -23.38
C GLY A 777 25.07 -21.01 -22.30
N VAL A 778 25.82 -20.97 -21.19
CA VAL A 778 25.59 -20.01 -20.11
C VAL A 778 26.27 -18.69 -20.44
N THR A 779 25.54 -17.57 -20.32
CA THR A 779 26.06 -16.22 -20.55
C THR A 779 25.59 -15.26 -19.45
N ALA A 780 26.31 -14.16 -19.26
CA ALA A 780 25.91 -13.06 -18.39
C ALA A 780 26.18 -11.72 -19.07
N THR A 781 25.24 -10.80 -18.90
CA THR A 781 25.34 -9.43 -19.39
C THR A 781 24.90 -8.47 -18.30
N ASP A 782 25.76 -7.53 -17.96
CA ASP A 782 25.43 -6.34 -17.20
C ASP A 782 25.18 -5.13 -18.15
N LYS A 783 24.51 -4.10 -17.65
CA LYS A 783 24.20 -2.88 -18.40
C LYS A 783 25.31 -1.82 -18.30
N GLU A 784 26.20 -1.90 -17.31
CA GLU A 784 27.34 -1.01 -17.15
C GLU A 784 28.67 -1.67 -17.52
N ASP A 785 28.88 -2.94 -17.13
CA ASP A 785 30.10 -3.70 -17.47
C ASP A 785 30.01 -4.44 -18.82
N GLY A 786 28.81 -4.55 -19.42
CA GLY A 786 28.61 -5.27 -20.67
C GLY A 786 28.67 -6.79 -20.51
N ASN A 787 29.59 -7.47 -21.19
CA ASN A 787 29.63 -8.94 -21.20
C ASN A 787 30.45 -9.51 -20.02
N THR A 788 29.75 -9.89 -18.95
CA THR A 788 30.30 -10.49 -17.72
C THR A 788 30.32 -12.03 -17.74
N THR A 789 30.11 -12.66 -18.91
CA THR A 789 30.07 -14.14 -19.04
C THR A 789 31.33 -14.85 -18.51
N LYS A 790 32.50 -14.21 -18.61
CA LYS A 790 33.79 -14.72 -18.11
C LYS A 790 33.86 -14.80 -16.57
N ASP A 791 33.02 -14.03 -15.86
CA ASP A 791 33.06 -13.83 -14.41
C ASP A 791 32.04 -14.72 -13.67
N ILE A 792 31.28 -15.54 -14.42
CA ILE A 792 30.30 -16.49 -13.89
C ILE A 792 31.02 -17.64 -13.18
N LYS A 793 30.57 -17.94 -11.96
CA LYS A 793 31.00 -19.06 -11.12
C LYS A 793 29.87 -20.08 -11.03
N VAL A 794 30.19 -21.36 -11.08
CA VAL A 794 29.26 -22.42 -10.61
C VAL A 794 29.46 -22.56 -9.11
N ILE A 795 28.47 -22.14 -8.32
CA ILE A 795 28.53 -22.18 -6.85
C ILE A 795 27.89 -23.46 -6.27
N GLU A 796 27.08 -24.15 -7.07
CA GLU A 796 26.58 -25.49 -6.76
C GLU A 796 26.35 -26.28 -8.05
N ASP A 797 26.83 -27.53 -8.10
CA ASP A 797 26.48 -28.51 -9.14
C ASP A 797 26.14 -29.82 -8.43
N THR A 798 24.98 -30.40 -8.76
CA THR A 798 24.48 -31.66 -8.18
C THR A 798 24.22 -32.74 -9.24
N VAL A 799 24.59 -32.50 -10.50
CA VAL A 799 24.18 -33.34 -11.64
C VAL A 799 24.86 -34.71 -11.62
N ASN A 800 24.07 -35.77 -11.48
CA ASN A 800 24.53 -37.15 -11.62
C ASN A 800 23.97 -37.78 -12.90
N THR A 801 24.73 -37.69 -14.00
CA THR A 801 24.33 -38.23 -15.31
C THR A 801 24.24 -39.76 -15.34
N SER A 802 24.68 -40.47 -14.30
CA SER A 802 24.61 -41.94 -14.22
C SER A 802 23.29 -42.46 -13.63
N LYS A 803 22.33 -41.59 -13.26
CA LYS A 803 21.07 -41.99 -12.64
C LYS A 803 19.92 -41.06 -13.06
N PRO A 804 18.74 -41.59 -13.46
CA PRO A 804 17.55 -40.78 -13.71
C PRO A 804 17.15 -39.93 -12.50
N GLY A 805 16.74 -38.68 -12.76
CA GLY A 805 16.32 -37.71 -11.76
C GLY A 805 16.56 -36.26 -12.20
N THR A 806 15.91 -35.34 -11.50
CA THR A 806 16.14 -33.89 -11.67
C THR A 806 17.17 -33.41 -10.65
N TYR A 807 18.22 -32.78 -11.16
CA TYR A 807 19.30 -32.17 -10.40
C TYR A 807 19.29 -30.65 -10.61
N LYS A 808 20.11 -29.92 -9.85
CA LYS A 808 20.26 -28.46 -9.97
C LYS A 808 21.72 -28.05 -10.21
N VAL A 809 21.88 -26.95 -10.95
CA VAL A 809 23.13 -26.19 -11.03
C VAL A 809 22.81 -24.74 -10.68
N VAL A 810 23.64 -24.11 -9.85
CA VAL A 810 23.49 -22.71 -9.43
C VAL A 810 24.70 -21.92 -9.90
N TYR A 811 24.44 -20.90 -10.71
CA TYR A 811 25.41 -19.93 -11.18
C TYR A 811 25.36 -18.67 -10.32
N GLU A 812 26.51 -18.02 -10.12
CA GLU A 812 26.67 -16.69 -9.53
C GLU A 812 27.51 -15.84 -10.48
N VAL A 813 27.19 -14.55 -10.61
CA VAL A 813 28.07 -13.56 -11.24
C VAL A 813 28.08 -12.30 -10.39
N THR A 814 29.20 -11.59 -10.38
CA THR A 814 29.40 -10.33 -9.62
C THR A 814 29.88 -9.27 -10.60
N ASP A 815 29.25 -8.08 -10.57
CA ASP A 815 29.71 -6.93 -11.36
C ASP A 815 30.90 -6.18 -10.71
N SER A 816 31.45 -5.20 -11.42
CA SER A 816 32.60 -4.39 -11.00
C SER A 816 32.32 -3.47 -9.82
N LYS A 817 31.04 -3.18 -9.52
CA LYS A 817 30.60 -2.36 -8.37
C LYS A 817 30.21 -3.23 -7.17
N GLY A 818 30.18 -4.55 -7.34
CA GLY A 818 30.00 -5.56 -6.30
C GLY A 818 28.57 -6.14 -6.17
N ALA A 819 27.63 -5.84 -7.07
CA ALA A 819 26.31 -6.47 -7.00
C ALA A 819 26.34 -7.90 -7.58
N THR A 820 25.63 -8.81 -6.91
CA THR A 820 25.64 -10.24 -7.20
C THR A 820 24.29 -10.71 -7.73
N ALA A 821 24.30 -11.46 -8.83
CA ALA A 821 23.12 -12.18 -9.31
C ALA A 821 23.36 -13.69 -9.28
N THR A 822 22.32 -14.44 -8.92
CA THR A 822 22.35 -15.91 -8.89
C THR A 822 21.24 -16.51 -9.72
N LYS A 823 21.54 -17.53 -10.52
CA LYS A 823 20.56 -18.25 -11.35
C LYS A 823 20.69 -19.75 -11.11
N THR A 824 19.62 -20.37 -10.60
CA THR A 824 19.46 -21.82 -10.61
C THR A 824 18.88 -22.27 -11.95
N ILE A 825 19.39 -23.37 -12.49
CA ILE A 825 18.72 -24.17 -13.53
C ILE A 825 18.44 -25.58 -13.00
N THR A 826 17.44 -26.25 -13.56
CA THR A 826 17.29 -27.70 -13.42
C THR A 826 17.99 -28.45 -14.55
N VAL A 827 18.48 -29.64 -14.23
CA VAL A 827 19.07 -30.57 -15.18
C VAL A 827 18.39 -31.93 -14.98
N THR A 828 17.52 -32.30 -15.91
CA THR A 828 16.78 -33.56 -15.84
C THR A 828 17.53 -34.63 -16.61
N VAL A 829 18.05 -35.62 -15.88
CA VAL A 829 18.56 -36.86 -16.45
C VAL A 829 17.36 -37.79 -16.60
N ARG A 830 16.97 -38.10 -17.83
CA ARG A 830 15.94 -39.10 -18.12
C ARG A 830 16.57 -40.44 -18.52
N SER A 831 15.81 -41.51 -18.38
CA SER A 831 16.17 -42.83 -18.89
C SER A 831 16.29 -42.81 -20.43
N ASN A 832 16.87 -43.88 -20.95
CA ASN A 832 16.94 -44.22 -22.36
C ASN A 832 16.77 -45.75 -22.38
N ASP A 833 15.56 -46.20 -22.05
CA ASP A 833 15.22 -47.62 -22.05
C ASP A 833 15.08 -48.12 -23.52
N LYS A 834 14.36 -49.22 -23.74
CA LYS A 834 13.95 -49.65 -25.07
C LYS A 834 12.45 -49.90 -25.11
N PRO A 835 11.77 -49.56 -26.21
CA PRO A 835 10.34 -49.76 -26.32
C PRO A 835 9.99 -51.25 -26.29
N VAL A 836 8.89 -51.61 -25.65
CA VAL A 836 8.44 -52.99 -25.44
C VAL A 836 7.23 -53.27 -26.32
N ILE A 837 7.33 -54.22 -27.26
CA ILE A 837 6.21 -54.72 -28.07
C ILE A 837 5.53 -55.88 -27.32
N SER A 838 4.20 -55.84 -27.21
CA SER A 838 3.37 -56.85 -26.55
C SER A 838 2.29 -57.41 -27.50
N GLY A 839 1.82 -58.64 -27.24
CA GLY A 839 0.69 -59.27 -27.95
C GLY A 839 0.99 -59.81 -29.36
N ALA A 840 2.26 -59.86 -29.76
CA ALA A 840 2.71 -60.37 -31.05
C ALA A 840 2.84 -61.91 -31.11
N ASP A 841 2.08 -62.66 -30.29
CA ASP A 841 2.17 -64.11 -30.17
C ASP A 841 1.69 -64.89 -31.41
N ASN A 842 2.26 -66.07 -31.62
CA ASN A 842 1.94 -66.97 -32.74
C ASN A 842 0.46 -67.38 -32.75
N VAL A 843 -0.17 -67.40 -33.93
CA VAL A 843 -1.61 -67.68 -34.10
C VAL A 843 -1.85 -68.72 -35.19
N SER A 844 -2.88 -69.55 -35.03
CA SER A 844 -3.36 -70.48 -36.05
C SER A 844 -4.75 -70.10 -36.54
N ILE A 845 -4.95 -70.07 -37.86
CA ILE A 845 -6.21 -69.77 -38.54
C ILE A 845 -6.58 -70.88 -39.53
N LYS A 846 -7.82 -70.84 -40.06
CA LYS A 846 -8.28 -71.76 -41.10
C LYS A 846 -8.13 -71.12 -42.48
N GLU A 847 -7.90 -71.93 -43.50
CA GLU A 847 -7.93 -71.55 -44.92
C GLU A 847 -9.21 -70.75 -45.26
N GLY A 848 -9.04 -69.54 -45.80
CA GLY A 848 -10.11 -68.57 -46.11
C GLY A 848 -10.61 -67.72 -44.94
N THR A 849 -9.88 -67.65 -43.80
CA THR A 849 -10.24 -66.76 -42.68
C THR A 849 -9.62 -65.37 -42.86
N THR A 850 -10.41 -64.29 -42.73
CA THR A 850 -9.87 -62.92 -42.74
C THR A 850 -8.93 -62.67 -41.56
N PHE A 851 -7.79 -62.03 -41.83
CA PHE A 851 -6.73 -61.82 -40.83
C PHE A 851 -6.23 -60.37 -40.86
N ASN A 852 -6.05 -59.76 -39.68
CA ASN A 852 -5.48 -58.42 -39.51
C ASN A 852 -4.17 -58.52 -38.70
N PRO A 853 -3.01 -58.14 -39.27
CA PRO A 853 -1.72 -58.16 -38.57
C PRO A 853 -1.67 -57.42 -37.23
N MET A 854 -2.41 -56.32 -37.06
CA MET A 854 -2.34 -55.48 -35.85
C MET A 854 -3.27 -55.93 -34.72
N THR A 855 -4.13 -56.93 -34.94
CA THR A 855 -5.05 -57.38 -33.89
C THR A 855 -4.29 -57.96 -32.70
N GLY A 856 -4.43 -57.28 -31.56
CA GLY A 856 -3.85 -57.63 -30.26
C GLY A 856 -2.45 -57.06 -29.99
N VAL A 857 -1.81 -56.40 -30.95
CA VAL A 857 -0.42 -55.95 -30.82
C VAL A 857 -0.34 -54.50 -30.31
N THR A 858 0.48 -54.26 -29.30
CA THR A 858 0.76 -52.92 -28.74
C THR A 858 2.26 -52.69 -28.56
N ALA A 859 2.66 -51.42 -28.42
CA ALA A 859 4.01 -51.04 -28.01
C ALA A 859 3.95 -49.91 -26.97
N THR A 860 4.79 -50.03 -25.95
CA THR A 860 4.93 -49.04 -24.87
C THR A 860 6.38 -48.83 -24.49
N ASP A 861 6.75 -47.61 -24.16
CA ASP A 861 8.09 -47.20 -23.73
C ASP A 861 8.04 -46.45 -22.39
N THR A 862 9.16 -46.41 -21.65
CA THR A 862 9.27 -45.71 -20.36
C THR A 862 9.24 -44.19 -20.54
N GLU A 863 9.85 -43.66 -21.60
CA GLU A 863 9.97 -42.23 -21.89
C GLU A 863 8.80 -41.74 -22.77
N ASP A 864 8.50 -42.44 -23.87
CA ASP A 864 7.49 -42.01 -24.86
C ASP A 864 6.05 -42.49 -24.57
N GLY A 865 5.86 -43.40 -23.60
CA GLY A 865 4.53 -43.96 -23.30
C GLY A 865 4.00 -44.88 -24.41
N ASN A 866 2.78 -44.65 -24.91
CA ASN A 866 2.13 -45.58 -25.85
C ASN A 866 2.43 -45.27 -27.33
N ILE A 867 3.49 -45.88 -27.84
CA ILE A 867 3.94 -45.77 -29.24
C ILE A 867 3.40 -46.89 -30.15
N THR A 868 2.23 -47.48 -29.82
CA THR A 868 1.58 -48.52 -30.65
C THR A 868 1.33 -48.08 -32.09
N LYS A 869 1.12 -46.78 -32.33
CA LYS A 869 0.90 -46.20 -33.66
C LYS A 869 2.14 -46.27 -34.58
N ASP A 870 3.33 -46.39 -34.00
CA ASP A 870 4.62 -46.29 -34.70
C ASP A 870 5.21 -47.68 -35.07
N ILE A 871 4.49 -48.77 -34.74
CA ILE A 871 4.85 -50.14 -35.08
C ILE A 871 4.80 -50.36 -36.60
N LYS A 872 5.96 -50.61 -37.20
CA LYS A 872 6.11 -50.98 -38.62
C LYS A 872 6.03 -52.50 -38.75
N VAL A 873 5.02 -53.00 -39.45
CA VAL A 873 4.85 -54.43 -39.74
C VAL A 873 5.41 -54.75 -41.12
N THR A 874 6.15 -55.85 -41.23
CA THR A 874 6.70 -56.39 -42.49
C THR A 874 6.44 -57.89 -42.59
N GLY A 875 6.37 -58.40 -43.83
CA GLY A 875 5.90 -59.75 -44.14
C GLY A 875 4.43 -59.77 -44.60
N THR A 876 3.98 -60.90 -45.12
CA THR A 876 2.63 -61.09 -45.69
C THR A 876 2.06 -62.46 -45.33
N VAL A 877 0.75 -62.52 -45.12
CA VAL A 877 0.00 -63.76 -44.84
C VAL A 877 -0.94 -64.04 -46.01
N ASP A 878 -0.81 -65.19 -46.66
CA ASP A 878 -1.75 -65.67 -47.66
C ASP A 878 -2.75 -66.62 -46.98
N THR A 879 -3.96 -66.12 -46.71
CA THR A 879 -4.99 -66.84 -45.96
C THR A 879 -5.61 -67.98 -46.74
N ASP A 880 -5.40 -68.03 -48.05
CA ASP A 880 -6.04 -68.97 -48.98
C ASP A 880 -5.07 -70.08 -49.40
N LYS A 881 -3.85 -70.09 -48.85
CA LYS A 881 -2.86 -71.17 -48.99
C LYS A 881 -2.43 -71.71 -47.62
N PRO A 882 -2.70 -72.99 -47.31
CA PRO A 882 -2.20 -73.65 -46.11
C PRO A 882 -0.67 -73.56 -46.00
N GLY A 883 -0.16 -73.13 -44.85
CA GLY A 883 1.26 -72.79 -44.68
C GLY A 883 1.57 -72.05 -43.38
N LYS A 884 2.83 -71.63 -43.24
CA LYS A 884 3.30 -70.77 -42.14
C LYS A 884 3.87 -69.48 -42.72
N TYR A 885 3.39 -68.35 -42.20
CA TYR A 885 3.73 -67.01 -42.64
C TYR A 885 4.35 -66.23 -41.48
N GLU A 886 5.47 -65.57 -41.71
CA GLU A 886 6.16 -64.77 -40.69
C GLU A 886 5.82 -63.29 -40.86
N LEU A 887 5.50 -62.63 -39.75
CA LEU A 887 5.35 -61.18 -39.64
C LEU A 887 6.40 -60.65 -38.66
N THR A 888 7.07 -59.57 -39.03
CA THR A 888 8.06 -58.88 -38.19
C THR A 888 7.53 -57.50 -37.84
N TYR A 889 7.39 -57.22 -36.55
CA TYR A 889 6.94 -55.96 -35.97
C TYR A 889 8.15 -55.23 -35.43
N THR A 890 8.39 -54.00 -35.89
CA THR A 890 9.51 -53.18 -35.44
C THR A 890 9.00 -51.82 -35.00
N VAL A 891 9.37 -51.39 -33.80
CA VAL A 891 9.08 -50.04 -33.27
C VAL A 891 10.40 -49.37 -32.87
N THR A 892 10.43 -48.05 -32.93
CA THR A 892 11.58 -47.23 -32.53
C THR A 892 11.04 -46.03 -31.77
N ASP A 893 11.63 -45.74 -30.62
CA ASP A 893 11.29 -44.58 -29.79
C ASP A 893 11.84 -43.28 -30.41
N THR A 894 11.56 -42.14 -29.77
CA THR A 894 12.09 -40.81 -30.13
C THR A 894 13.61 -40.70 -29.92
N ASP A 895 14.18 -41.64 -29.17
CA ASP A 895 15.59 -41.70 -28.80
C ASP A 895 16.48 -42.50 -29.77
N GLY A 896 15.86 -43.23 -30.69
CA GLY A 896 16.52 -44.09 -31.68
C GLY A 896 16.71 -45.54 -31.24
N ASN A 897 16.24 -45.96 -30.06
CA ASN A 897 16.31 -47.36 -29.66
C ASN A 897 15.20 -48.16 -30.35
N THR A 898 15.60 -49.21 -31.06
CA THR A 898 14.69 -50.07 -31.82
C THR A 898 14.47 -51.41 -31.12
N THR A 899 13.21 -51.87 -31.09
CA THR A 899 12.80 -53.21 -30.69
C THR A 899 12.06 -53.90 -31.84
N THR A 900 12.36 -55.18 -32.05
CA THR A 900 11.79 -56.01 -33.12
C THR A 900 11.31 -57.35 -32.55
N VAL A 901 10.06 -57.72 -32.86
CA VAL A 901 9.44 -58.99 -32.45
C VAL A 901 8.85 -59.70 -33.68
N LYS A 902 8.89 -61.03 -33.68
CA LYS A 902 8.39 -61.88 -34.79
C LYS A 902 7.19 -62.71 -34.36
N ARG A 903 6.26 -62.90 -35.30
CA ARG A 903 5.00 -63.65 -35.15
C ARG A 903 4.83 -64.62 -36.31
N ILE A 904 4.46 -65.86 -36.03
CA ILE A 904 4.16 -66.88 -37.03
C ILE A 904 2.65 -67.11 -37.07
N ILE A 905 2.07 -66.96 -38.26
CA ILE A 905 0.67 -67.24 -38.56
C ILE A 905 0.58 -68.57 -39.32
N THR A 906 -0.13 -69.55 -38.78
CA THR A 906 -0.29 -70.89 -39.39
C THR A 906 -1.68 -71.03 -40.01
N VAL A 907 -1.77 -71.19 -41.32
CA VAL A 907 -3.01 -71.43 -42.07
C VAL A 907 -3.20 -72.94 -42.24
N ASN A 908 -4.34 -73.47 -41.77
CA ASN A 908 -4.63 -74.90 -41.76
C ASN A 908 -5.65 -75.28 -42.86
N PRO A 909 -5.46 -76.39 -43.59
CA PRO A 909 -6.27 -76.78 -44.74
C PRO A 909 -7.68 -77.25 -44.36
N LYS A 910 -8.64 -77.12 -45.30
CA LYS A 910 -9.95 -77.77 -45.22
C LYS A 910 -9.86 -79.29 -45.34
N ILE A 911 -10.70 -79.98 -44.56
CA ILE A 911 -10.85 -81.44 -44.57
C ILE A 911 -12.11 -81.79 -45.37
N VAL A 912 -12.03 -82.85 -46.18
CA VAL A 912 -13.16 -83.43 -46.93
C VAL A 912 -13.41 -84.85 -46.41
N VAL A 913 -14.69 -85.27 -46.36
CA VAL A 913 -15.13 -86.57 -45.82
C VAL A 913 -15.31 -87.59 -46.96
N ILE A 914 -15.05 -88.87 -46.68
CA ILE A 914 -15.09 -89.98 -47.64
C ILE A 914 -16.37 -90.80 -47.45
N ASN A 915 -16.99 -91.26 -48.53
CA ASN A 915 -18.16 -92.16 -48.52
C ASN A 915 -17.77 -93.55 -47.95
N SER A 916 -18.71 -94.21 -47.25
CA SER A 916 -18.53 -95.59 -46.79
C SER A 916 -18.78 -96.61 -47.92
N MET A 917 -18.84 -97.90 -47.59
CA MET A 917 -19.36 -98.95 -48.49
C MET A 917 -20.54 -99.65 -47.82
N PRO A 918 -21.60 -100.00 -48.58
CA PRO A 918 -22.78 -100.66 -48.04
C PRO A 918 -22.48 -102.07 -47.53
N VAL A 919 -23.20 -102.55 -46.51
CA VAL A 919 -22.95 -103.85 -45.85
C VAL A 919 -24.15 -104.78 -46.01
N ILE A 920 -23.93 -105.96 -46.60
CA ILE A 920 -24.94 -107.03 -46.71
C ILE A 920 -24.84 -108.00 -45.52
N LYS A 921 -25.94 -108.18 -44.80
CA LYS A 921 -26.14 -109.23 -43.79
C LYS A 921 -27.02 -110.33 -44.38
N ALA A 922 -26.35 -111.39 -44.81
CA ALA A 922 -26.91 -112.69 -45.14
C ALA A 922 -26.12 -113.76 -44.37
N GLU A 923 -26.76 -114.88 -44.05
CA GLU A 923 -26.16 -116.02 -43.34
C GLU A 923 -26.36 -117.31 -44.14
N ASP A 924 -25.47 -118.27 -43.92
CA ASP A 924 -25.53 -119.60 -44.55
C ASP A 924 -26.77 -120.36 -44.08
N LYS A 925 -27.37 -121.12 -45.00
CA LYS A 925 -28.67 -121.77 -44.77
C LYS A 925 -28.52 -123.29 -44.86
N THR A 926 -29.29 -124.01 -44.05
CA THR A 926 -29.42 -125.46 -44.15
C THR A 926 -30.89 -125.81 -44.37
N VAL A 927 -31.17 -126.61 -45.39
CA VAL A 927 -32.51 -127.06 -45.78
C VAL A 927 -32.50 -128.58 -46.03
N LYS A 928 -33.65 -129.22 -46.00
CA LYS A 928 -33.78 -130.66 -46.28
C LYS A 928 -34.07 -130.90 -47.76
N VAL A 929 -33.73 -132.09 -48.25
CA VAL A 929 -34.10 -132.51 -49.61
C VAL A 929 -35.63 -132.45 -49.77
N GLY A 930 -36.09 -131.72 -50.79
CA GLY A 930 -37.51 -131.46 -51.07
C GLY A 930 -38.08 -130.16 -50.49
N ASP A 931 -37.34 -129.43 -49.65
CA ASP A 931 -37.82 -128.16 -49.09
C ASP A 931 -37.95 -127.05 -50.16
N LYS A 932 -38.91 -126.13 -49.94
CA LYS A 932 -39.06 -124.90 -50.74
C LYS A 932 -38.08 -123.84 -50.27
N PHE A 933 -36.99 -123.63 -51.01
CA PHE A 933 -36.00 -122.59 -50.72
C PHE A 933 -36.38 -121.23 -51.32
N ASN A 934 -36.26 -120.16 -50.53
CA ASN A 934 -36.31 -118.77 -51.00
C ASN A 934 -34.96 -118.08 -50.67
N PRO A 935 -34.21 -117.58 -51.68
CA PRO A 935 -32.92 -116.95 -51.46
C PRO A 935 -33.01 -115.69 -50.59
N MET A 936 -34.09 -114.90 -50.65
CA MET A 936 -34.18 -113.59 -49.99
C MET A 936 -34.60 -113.64 -48.51
N THR A 937 -35.10 -114.76 -48.00
CA THR A 937 -35.53 -114.87 -46.59
C THR A 937 -34.37 -114.57 -45.64
N GLY A 938 -34.54 -113.60 -44.74
CA GLY A 938 -33.53 -113.22 -43.73
C GLY A 938 -32.35 -112.40 -44.25
N VAL A 939 -32.36 -111.97 -45.51
CA VAL A 939 -31.29 -111.15 -46.11
C VAL A 939 -31.58 -109.67 -45.91
N THR A 940 -30.61 -108.90 -45.41
CA THR A 940 -30.72 -107.45 -45.19
C THR A 940 -29.45 -106.71 -45.64
N ALA A 941 -29.57 -105.41 -45.92
CA ALA A 941 -28.44 -104.55 -46.25
C ALA A 941 -28.59 -103.15 -45.63
N THR A 942 -27.48 -102.61 -45.14
CA THR A 942 -27.41 -101.29 -44.53
C THR A 942 -26.14 -100.58 -44.92
N ASP A 943 -26.25 -99.30 -45.24
CA ASP A 943 -25.13 -98.37 -45.39
C ASP A 943 -25.13 -97.33 -44.24
N LYS A 944 -24.00 -96.64 -44.04
CA LYS A 944 -23.82 -95.63 -43.00
C LYS A 944 -24.38 -94.25 -43.39
N GLU A 945 -24.35 -93.91 -44.67
CA GLU A 945 -24.87 -92.66 -45.21
C GLU A 945 -26.33 -92.81 -45.68
N ASP A 946 -26.70 -93.92 -46.35
CA ASP A 946 -28.08 -94.15 -46.84
C ASP A 946 -29.02 -94.89 -45.85
N GLY A 947 -28.48 -95.53 -44.80
CA GLY A 947 -29.29 -96.32 -43.87
C GLY A 947 -29.74 -97.67 -44.44
N ASN A 948 -31.04 -97.99 -44.39
CA ASN A 948 -31.54 -99.34 -44.75
C ASN A 948 -31.90 -99.46 -46.25
N ILE A 949 -31.02 -100.13 -46.99
CA ILE A 949 -31.09 -100.39 -48.44
C ILE A 949 -31.44 -101.86 -48.77
N THR A 950 -32.06 -102.59 -47.83
CA THR A 950 -32.43 -104.00 -47.99
C THR A 950 -33.30 -104.29 -49.23
N LYS A 951 -34.16 -103.33 -49.61
CA LYS A 951 -35.03 -103.42 -50.79
C LYS A 951 -34.27 -103.47 -52.13
N ASP A 952 -33.03 -102.98 -52.16
CA ASP A 952 -32.22 -102.77 -53.36
C ASP A 952 -31.24 -103.93 -53.64
N ILE A 953 -31.23 -104.94 -52.76
CA ILE A 953 -30.42 -106.16 -52.89
C ILE A 953 -30.90 -106.99 -54.10
N LYS A 954 -29.95 -107.40 -54.94
CA LYS A 954 -30.17 -108.26 -56.11
C LYS A 954 -29.49 -109.60 -55.90
N VAL A 955 -30.20 -110.70 -56.18
CA VAL A 955 -29.56 -112.02 -56.30
C VAL A 955 -28.92 -112.08 -57.69
N ILE A 956 -27.60 -112.07 -57.75
CA ILE A 956 -26.84 -112.11 -59.01
C ILE A 956 -26.42 -113.53 -59.41
N GLU A 957 -26.42 -114.47 -58.46
CA GLU A 957 -26.23 -115.90 -58.72
C GLU A 957 -27.03 -116.73 -57.70
N ASN A 958 -27.70 -117.78 -58.15
CA ASN A 958 -28.35 -118.78 -57.29
C ASN A 958 -28.19 -120.16 -57.93
N THR A 959 -27.52 -121.07 -57.22
CA THR A 959 -27.22 -122.42 -57.71
C THR A 959 -27.98 -123.53 -56.96
N VAL A 960 -28.87 -123.17 -56.03
CA VAL A 960 -29.49 -124.10 -55.08
C VAL A 960 -30.51 -125.02 -55.75
N ASP A 961 -30.21 -126.32 -55.75
CA ASP A 961 -31.11 -127.40 -56.18
C ASP A 961 -31.54 -128.24 -54.97
N THR A 962 -32.72 -127.95 -54.41
CA THR A 962 -33.23 -128.69 -53.22
C THR A 962 -33.69 -130.12 -53.54
N SER A 963 -33.62 -130.59 -54.78
CA SER A 963 -33.91 -131.99 -55.13
C SER A 963 -32.78 -132.96 -54.81
N LYS A 964 -31.57 -132.47 -54.49
CA LYS A 964 -30.37 -133.29 -54.25
C LYS A 964 -29.63 -132.84 -52.99
N PRO A 965 -29.05 -133.76 -52.19
CA PRO A 965 -28.13 -133.38 -51.12
C PRO A 965 -26.87 -132.74 -51.71
N GLY A 966 -26.41 -131.63 -51.14
CA GLY A 966 -25.23 -130.92 -51.63
C GLY A 966 -25.06 -129.51 -51.05
N THR A 967 -23.87 -128.96 -51.26
CA THR A 967 -23.53 -127.57 -50.88
C THR A 967 -23.61 -126.68 -52.11
N TYR A 968 -24.52 -125.71 -52.08
CA TYR A 968 -24.79 -124.77 -53.16
C TYR A 968 -24.49 -123.33 -52.71
N LYS A 969 -24.37 -122.38 -53.64
CA LYS A 969 -24.15 -120.96 -53.33
C LYS A 969 -25.26 -120.04 -53.84
N VAL A 970 -25.48 -118.95 -53.10
CA VAL A 970 -26.26 -117.78 -53.51
C VAL A 970 -25.38 -116.55 -53.35
N VAL A 971 -25.35 -115.66 -54.35
CA VAL A 971 -24.58 -114.42 -54.34
C VAL A 971 -25.51 -113.23 -54.47
N TYR A 972 -25.38 -112.28 -53.54
CA TYR A 972 -26.12 -111.03 -53.49
C TYR A 972 -25.22 -109.85 -53.89
N GLU A 973 -25.78 -108.85 -54.56
CA GLU A 973 -25.17 -107.52 -54.77
C GLU A 973 -26.11 -106.45 -54.18
N VAL A 974 -25.53 -105.39 -53.60
CA VAL A 974 -26.23 -104.14 -53.31
C VAL A 974 -25.37 -102.95 -53.75
N THR A 975 -26.01 -101.81 -54.03
CA THR A 975 -25.35 -100.55 -54.43
C THR A 975 -25.95 -99.42 -53.60
N ASP A 976 -25.12 -98.49 -53.11
CA ASP A 976 -25.58 -97.28 -52.43
C ASP A 976 -26.02 -96.18 -53.43
N SER A 977 -26.51 -95.06 -52.93
CA SER A 977 -26.97 -93.92 -53.74
C SER A 977 -25.85 -93.16 -54.46
N GLN A 978 -24.60 -93.36 -54.05
CA GLN A 978 -23.40 -92.72 -54.62
C GLN A 978 -22.62 -93.65 -55.56
N GLY A 979 -23.06 -94.90 -55.72
CA GLY A 979 -22.56 -95.89 -56.67
C GLY A 979 -21.57 -96.92 -56.09
N ALA A 980 -21.30 -96.91 -54.79
CA ALA A 980 -20.45 -97.91 -54.16
C ALA A 980 -21.16 -99.27 -54.07
N LYS A 981 -20.43 -100.35 -54.38
CA LYS A 981 -20.99 -101.71 -54.49
C LYS A 981 -20.38 -102.67 -53.49
N THR A 982 -21.23 -103.51 -52.91
CA THR A 982 -20.81 -104.66 -52.10
C THR A 982 -21.53 -105.91 -52.57
N THR A 983 -20.81 -107.02 -52.62
CA THR A 983 -21.37 -108.36 -52.85
C THR A 983 -21.17 -109.25 -51.64
N LYS A 984 -22.06 -110.24 -51.45
CA LYS A 984 -21.89 -111.30 -50.45
C LYS A 984 -22.36 -112.64 -50.99
N THR A 985 -21.52 -113.65 -50.87
CA THR A 985 -21.88 -115.06 -51.07
C THR A 985 -22.33 -115.67 -49.75
N ILE A 986 -23.35 -116.53 -49.80
CA ILE A 986 -23.66 -117.50 -48.74
C ILE A 986 -23.64 -118.91 -49.32
N THR A 987 -23.38 -119.88 -48.45
CA THR A 987 -23.52 -121.31 -48.76
C THR A 987 -24.88 -121.83 -48.25
N VAL A 988 -25.46 -122.76 -49.00
CA VAL A 988 -26.75 -123.38 -48.75
C VAL A 988 -26.59 -124.88 -48.82
N ASN A 989 -26.64 -125.52 -47.65
CA ASN A 989 -26.47 -126.97 -47.51
C ASN A 989 -27.84 -127.66 -47.57
N VAL A 990 -28.06 -128.46 -48.61
CA VAL A 990 -29.20 -129.37 -48.69
C VAL A 990 -28.78 -130.70 -48.07
N ILE A 991 -29.41 -131.10 -46.96
CA ILE A 991 -29.00 -132.27 -46.17
C ILE A 991 -30.10 -133.32 -46.03
N ASN A 992 -29.69 -134.58 -45.87
CA ASN A 992 -30.57 -135.65 -45.41
C ASN A 992 -30.72 -135.55 -43.88
N GLY A 993 -31.94 -135.33 -43.39
CA GLY A 993 -32.16 -134.96 -41.99
C GLY A 993 -32.38 -136.15 -41.05
N ASN A 994 -31.47 -136.33 -40.07
CA ASN A 994 -31.83 -136.73 -38.70
C ASN A 994 -30.69 -136.52 -37.69
N ILE A 995 -31.01 -136.68 -36.40
CA ILE A 995 -30.15 -136.69 -35.19
C ILE A 995 -29.81 -135.32 -34.56
N GLU A 996 -30.74 -134.90 -33.69
CA GLU A 996 -30.57 -134.57 -32.25
C GLU A 996 -29.56 -133.54 -31.69
N ASN A 997 -30.16 -132.57 -30.95
CA ASN A 997 -29.93 -132.17 -29.55
C ASN A 997 -28.60 -131.60 -29.02
N SER A 998 -28.81 -130.77 -27.99
CA SER A 998 -27.94 -130.52 -26.83
C SER A 998 -26.72 -129.61 -26.94
N THR A 999 -26.39 -128.78 -25.94
CA THR A 999 -27.19 -128.04 -24.91
C THR A 999 -26.26 -127.08 -24.14
N ILE A 1000 -26.82 -126.22 -23.28
CA ILE A 1000 -26.27 -125.89 -21.94
C ILE A 1000 -25.00 -124.99 -21.82
N ASN A 1001 -25.28 -123.77 -21.34
CA ASN A 1001 -24.68 -123.11 -20.16
C ASN A 1001 -23.46 -122.16 -20.21
N ASN A 1002 -23.70 -121.08 -19.45
CA ASN A 1002 -22.84 -120.32 -18.52
C ASN A 1002 -21.77 -119.35 -19.05
N ASN A 1003 -21.66 -118.09 -18.59
CA ASN A 1003 -22.01 -117.38 -17.32
C ASN A 1003 -20.87 -117.32 -16.27
N SER A 1004 -20.90 -116.26 -15.45
CA SER A 1004 -19.87 -115.74 -14.54
C SER A 1004 -18.68 -115.06 -15.28
N SER A 1005 -18.21 -113.85 -14.92
CA SER A 1005 -18.00 -113.17 -13.62
C SER A 1005 -16.80 -113.75 -12.83
N SER A 1006 -16.12 -113.02 -11.94
CA SER A 1006 -16.39 -111.71 -11.30
C SER A 1006 -15.15 -110.77 -11.39
N GLU A 1007 -14.90 -109.69 -10.64
CA GLU A 1007 -15.52 -108.90 -9.54
C GLU A 1007 -14.91 -107.46 -9.65
N THR A 1008 -15.39 -106.34 -9.08
CA THR A 1008 -15.88 -106.07 -7.72
C THR A 1008 -16.89 -104.90 -7.64
N LYS A 1009 -17.68 -104.91 -6.56
CA LYS A 1009 -18.49 -103.83 -5.93
C LYS A 1009 -18.36 -104.12 -4.39
N PRO A 1010 -19.13 -103.54 -3.43
CA PRO A 1010 -19.81 -102.25 -3.27
C PRO A 1010 -19.24 -101.56 -1.98
N PRO A 1011 -19.99 -100.93 -1.04
CA PRO A 1011 -21.25 -100.17 -1.05
C PRO A 1011 -21.06 -98.72 -0.53
N GLY A 1012 -22.12 -98.09 0.00
CA GLY A 1012 -22.03 -96.84 0.78
C GLY A 1012 -23.12 -96.78 1.88
N ASN A 1013 -23.02 -95.77 2.76
CA ASN A 1013 -23.99 -95.24 3.75
C ASN A 1013 -23.37 -93.88 4.24
N THR A 1014 -24.03 -92.75 4.49
CA THR A 1014 -25.26 -92.35 5.25
C THR A 1014 -25.11 -92.20 6.76
N ASN A 1015 -25.94 -91.28 7.29
CA ASN A 1015 -26.27 -90.89 8.68
C ASN A 1015 -25.70 -89.49 9.02
N ASP A 1016 -26.47 -88.41 9.25
CA ASP A 1016 -27.70 -88.14 10.07
C ASP A 1016 -27.46 -88.00 11.58
N ILE A 1017 -28.01 -86.91 12.16
CA ILE A 1017 -29.12 -86.93 13.16
C ILE A 1017 -29.59 -85.49 13.56
N ASP A 1018 -30.89 -85.24 13.38
CA ASP A 1018 -31.88 -84.32 14.02
C ASP A 1018 -31.66 -82.82 14.38
N GLY A 1019 -32.78 -82.06 14.42
CA GLY A 1019 -32.80 -80.65 14.88
C GLY A 1019 -34.13 -79.93 15.22
N ASN A 1020 -35.26 -80.11 14.48
CA ASN A 1020 -36.60 -79.46 14.68
C ASN A 1020 -36.71 -77.90 14.60
N ASN A 1021 -37.87 -77.25 14.36
CA ASN A 1021 -39.05 -77.57 13.53
C ASN A 1021 -39.96 -76.31 13.25
N GLU A 1022 -40.53 -76.17 12.03
CA GLU A 1022 -41.82 -75.52 11.60
C GLU A 1022 -42.34 -74.12 12.08
N THR A 1023 -43.32 -73.41 11.46
CA THR A 1023 -44.23 -73.65 10.28
C THR A 1023 -44.73 -72.33 9.59
N THR A 1024 -45.06 -72.40 8.28
CA THR A 1024 -46.16 -71.65 7.53
C THR A 1024 -46.14 -70.11 7.32
N THR A 1025 -46.67 -69.47 6.24
CA THR A 1025 -47.07 -69.88 4.84
C THR A 1025 -47.27 -68.71 3.84
N LYS A 1026 -47.03 -69.00 2.54
CA LYS A 1026 -47.76 -68.57 1.28
C LYS A 1026 -47.76 -67.12 0.72
N LYS A 1027 -47.25 -67.01 -0.54
CA LYS A 1027 -47.86 -66.43 -1.78
C LYS A 1027 -48.15 -64.89 -1.86
N THR A 1028 -48.08 -64.17 -3.00
CA THR A 1028 -47.70 -64.44 -4.43
C THR A 1028 -47.53 -63.11 -5.22
N ASN A 1029 -46.65 -63.08 -6.24
CA ASN A 1029 -46.79 -62.36 -7.54
C ASN A 1029 -46.89 -60.79 -7.54
N ASN A 1030 -46.60 -60.01 -8.60
CA ASN A 1030 -45.94 -60.24 -9.91
C ASN A 1030 -45.51 -58.91 -10.62
N LEU A 1031 -44.59 -59.04 -11.59
CA LEU A 1031 -44.52 -58.39 -12.93
C LEU A 1031 -44.57 -56.85 -13.17
N GLN A 1032 -43.62 -56.41 -14.01
CA GLN A 1032 -43.76 -55.52 -15.21
C GLN A 1032 -44.13 -54.02 -15.09
N GLN A 1033 -44.11 -53.19 -16.14
CA GLN A 1033 -43.23 -52.98 -17.33
C GLN A 1033 -43.89 -51.95 -18.29
N ASN A 1034 -43.10 -51.10 -18.96
CA ASN A 1034 -43.44 -50.29 -20.16
C ASN A 1034 -44.48 -49.14 -20.09
N ASN A 1035 -44.23 -48.16 -20.98
CA ASN A 1035 -45.19 -47.28 -21.68
C ASN A 1035 -45.98 -46.21 -20.89
N GLN A 1036 -46.32 -45.05 -21.47
CA GLN A 1036 -45.70 -44.26 -22.56
C GLN A 1036 -46.37 -42.85 -22.63
N VAL A 1037 -45.75 -41.92 -23.38
CA VAL A 1037 -46.45 -40.89 -24.20
C VAL A 1037 -47.32 -39.81 -23.52
N VAL A 1038 -46.77 -38.59 -23.54
CA VAL A 1038 -47.40 -37.30 -23.94
C VAL A 1038 -48.45 -36.63 -23.03
N SER A 1039 -48.12 -35.37 -22.72
CA SER A 1039 -48.94 -34.17 -22.55
C SER A 1039 -50.47 -34.29 -22.72
N SER A 1040 -51.24 -33.62 -21.86
CA SER A 1040 -51.70 -32.28 -22.27
C SER A 1040 -52.01 -31.30 -21.12
N ASN A 1041 -51.79 -30.04 -21.47
CA ASN A 1041 -52.28 -28.77 -20.92
C ASN A 1041 -53.48 -28.82 -19.95
N ASN A 1042 -53.47 -27.89 -19.01
CA ASN A 1042 -54.66 -27.06 -18.80
C ASN A 1042 -54.28 -25.56 -18.77
N LEU A 1043 -55.21 -24.70 -19.18
CA LEU A 1043 -54.89 -23.36 -19.69
C LEU A 1043 -55.62 -22.25 -18.90
N ASN A 1044 -54.85 -21.24 -18.47
CA ASN A 1044 -55.31 -19.85 -18.24
C ASN A 1044 -56.36 -19.65 -17.10
N PRO A 1045 -56.83 -18.41 -16.80
CA PRO A 1045 -56.41 -17.09 -17.32
C PRO A 1045 -56.16 -15.97 -16.28
N GLN A 1046 -55.30 -15.00 -16.66
CA GLN A 1046 -55.40 -13.53 -16.40
C GLN A 1046 -55.42 -13.04 -14.92
N THR A 1047 -55.30 -11.75 -14.52
CA THR A 1047 -54.65 -10.47 -14.95
C THR A 1047 -54.71 -9.56 -13.69
N GLY A 1048 -53.88 -8.55 -13.41
CA GLY A 1048 -52.72 -7.92 -14.08
C GLY A 1048 -52.29 -6.68 -13.27
N ASP A 1049 -51.33 -5.89 -13.78
CA ASP A 1049 -51.08 -4.43 -13.65
C ASP A 1049 -51.70 -3.60 -12.48
N THR A 1050 -51.05 -2.61 -11.84
CA THR A 1050 -49.72 -1.96 -12.02
C THR A 1050 -49.31 -1.11 -10.79
N GLY A 1051 -48.00 -0.82 -10.64
CA GLY A 1051 -47.44 0.30 -9.85
C GLY A 1051 -47.35 0.14 -8.31
N VAL A 1052 -46.69 1.02 -7.54
CA VAL A 1052 -45.54 1.93 -7.76
C VAL A 1052 -45.11 2.53 -6.39
N LEU A 1053 -43.83 2.84 -6.17
CA LEU A 1053 -43.24 3.61 -5.03
C LEU A 1053 -43.40 3.08 -3.57
N GLY A 1054 -42.31 3.12 -2.79
CA GLY A 1054 -42.40 3.43 -1.33
C GLY A 1054 -41.52 2.66 -0.34
N TYR A 1055 -40.41 3.28 0.08
CA TYR A 1055 -39.85 3.31 1.45
C TYR A 1055 -39.29 2.07 2.21
N LEU A 1056 -37.97 2.14 2.40
CA LEU A 1056 -37.25 2.21 3.70
C LEU A 1056 -36.93 0.93 4.52
N GLY A 1057 -35.62 0.69 4.74
CA GLY A 1057 -35.05 -0.07 5.87
C GLY A 1057 -35.09 -1.61 5.75
N VAL A 1058 -34.25 -2.38 6.45
CA VAL A 1058 -33.03 -2.08 7.22
C VAL A 1058 -32.05 -3.25 6.99
N GLY A 1059 -30.75 -3.00 6.80
CA GLY A 1059 -29.78 -4.04 6.45
C GLY A 1059 -28.42 -3.87 7.14
N LEU A 1060 -28.33 -4.17 8.43
CA LEU A 1060 -27.09 -4.07 9.20
C LEU A 1060 -26.50 -5.45 9.53
N ALA A 1061 -25.19 -5.56 9.30
CA ALA A 1061 -24.23 -6.47 9.96
C ALA A 1061 -24.30 -8.00 9.76
N ALA A 1062 -23.12 -8.51 9.36
CA ALA A 1062 -22.46 -9.74 9.83
C ALA A 1062 -23.03 -11.13 9.46
N LEU A 1063 -22.23 -11.85 8.66
CA LEU A 1063 -22.26 -13.33 8.61
C LEU A 1063 -20.82 -13.87 8.47
N THR A 1064 -20.17 -14.11 9.60
CA THR A 1064 -18.89 -14.83 9.70
C THR A 1064 -19.00 -15.93 10.75
N GLY A 1065 -18.58 -17.14 10.41
CA GLY A 1065 -18.49 -18.26 11.35
C GLY A 1065 -19.18 -19.53 10.86
N LEU A 1066 -18.39 -20.50 10.41
CA LEU A 1066 -18.77 -21.91 10.36
C LEU A 1066 -17.77 -22.72 11.21
N PHE A 1067 -18.23 -23.87 11.71
CA PHE A 1067 -17.45 -24.87 12.46
C PHE A 1067 -16.81 -24.47 13.81
N ILE A 1068 -17.59 -24.63 14.88
CA ILE A 1068 -17.13 -25.41 16.05
C ILE A 1068 -18.19 -26.46 16.37
N ASN A 1069 -17.79 -27.74 16.56
CA ASN A 1069 -18.71 -28.83 16.86
C ASN A 1069 -18.34 -29.52 18.19
N ARG A 1070 -19.12 -29.20 19.24
CA ARG A 1070 -19.20 -29.92 20.54
C ARG A 1070 -17.89 -29.90 21.37
N LYS A 1071 -17.94 -29.91 22.71
CA LYS A 1071 -18.95 -30.48 23.62
C LYS A 1071 -18.84 -29.82 25.01
N ASN A 1072 -19.97 -29.61 25.69
CA ASN A 1072 -20.22 -29.68 27.14
C ASN A 1072 -19.08 -29.27 28.13
N LYS A 1073 -19.31 -28.43 29.14
CA LYS A 1073 -20.42 -28.52 30.12
C LYS A 1073 -20.49 -27.27 31.04
N LYS A 1074 -21.70 -26.96 31.54
CA LYS A 1074 -22.10 -26.38 32.86
C LYS A 1074 -20.98 -26.00 33.86
N LYS A 1075 -21.09 -24.93 34.69
CA LYS A 1075 -22.29 -24.21 35.19
C LYS A 1075 -21.94 -22.86 35.86
N ASP A 1076 -22.95 -22.00 36.02
CA ASP A 1076 -23.16 -20.92 37.02
C ASP A 1076 -21.96 -20.16 37.63
N ARG A 1077 -21.78 -18.89 37.26
CA ARG A 1077 -22.37 -17.75 38.01
C ARG A 1077 -22.35 -16.46 37.22
#